data_AF-D0A2C2-F1
#
_entry.id   AF-D0A2C2-F1
#
_cell.length_a   1.000
_cell.length_b   1.000
_cell.length_c   1.000
_cell.angle_alpha   90.00
_cell.angle_beta   90.00
_cell.angle_gamma   90.00
#
_symmetry.space_group_name_H-M   'P 1'
#
loop_
_entity.id
_entity.type
_entity.pdbx_description
1 polymer ?
#
loop_
_entity_poly.entity_id
_entity_poly.type
_entity_poly.pdbx_seq_one_letter_code
_entity_poly.pdbx_strand_id
1 'polypeptide(L)'
;MSSALQAARTCANTILWQSLRIDAFQGATPHVLLVVDHTPCTLQKVLLEGYIQELNRFNGEAPEAPNIVGPLRVGLHSSAKTPCFSKGFKSNWRVTYGVLPFKADRFLDDVRTLQAFLRLCGHPSDKASSESVTGDADGSVKAREKMRQMFDSLSWLLTPEERGEMEWEDPLFERLCNGSDRELLGCILIQRNAFQNELDKYRLRLDLFNMGLRVAEHNHLEIMSASADDVLASKCDGDSISDDTNCCLDNDELVHYMRSCSFKPDVAEAIGRAIADSIDVWSWSRKISRKEENGEGNDCRPLQVVPPASFQSALSNEGLWSLYSSGVLTWKGRALDGEGDGGTDGSVVPETSFITGPGAPLRIICCTGQVLTYDGGMEDCLLNTGYYAAAHASERNMVQNHRLRFAVHHAEPSNQGENVATAGAEEAAAATLLPMDGVGDTGRHGRLKKKEYLAMLKLKGAKDSTKCGLSHSCEEDVVRASGTDGSNVAGACVGSSIGGTFPVGEVISESFDLSKLNGTCDVFAYPSLSKAVTMAQPKPATLTIVKGVVTDISPDAPDELVELIELVRQTEGSCYVRELGIGLSPYLGRDRVVSDVTAFERQFGVHLSLGQRHPLFVKQSSKRNADGSVAVSVDGPVLKRRAGKYHIDVFLDAARLEMGDFTVDFTKGLVGSSAAPAAFAG
;
A
#
# COMPACT_ATOMS: atom_id res chain seq x y z
N MET A 1 -6.96 -14.55 -25.71
CA MET A 1 -6.92 -13.39 -24.78
C MET A 1 -5.64 -12.64 -25.02
N SER A 2 -5.67 -11.30 -25.07
CA SER A 2 -4.44 -10.50 -25.11
C SER A 2 -3.61 -10.74 -23.85
N SER A 3 -2.29 -10.56 -23.95
CA SER A 3 -1.35 -10.68 -22.83
C SER A 3 -1.75 -9.77 -21.65
N ALA A 4 -2.21 -8.55 -21.97
CA ALA A 4 -2.73 -7.58 -21.01
C ALA A 4 -3.95 -8.11 -20.23
N LEU A 5 -4.95 -8.69 -20.89
CA LEU A 5 -6.12 -9.22 -20.18
C LEU A 5 -5.76 -10.42 -19.30
N GLN A 6 -4.86 -11.29 -19.75
CA GLN A 6 -4.35 -12.39 -18.91
C GLN A 6 -3.62 -11.86 -17.68
N ALA A 7 -2.79 -10.83 -17.84
CA ALA A 7 -2.11 -10.18 -16.72
C ALA A 7 -3.12 -9.51 -15.77
N ALA A 8 -4.13 -8.83 -16.29
CA ALA A 8 -5.21 -8.20 -15.50
C ALA A 8 -5.96 -9.20 -14.63
N ARG A 9 -6.32 -10.37 -15.19
CA ARG A 9 -6.99 -11.43 -14.44
C ARG A 9 -6.10 -12.04 -13.36
N THR A 10 -4.81 -12.20 -13.66
CA THR A 10 -3.84 -12.72 -12.68
C THR A 10 -3.64 -11.73 -11.53
N CYS A 11 -3.59 -10.44 -11.86
CA CYS A 11 -3.58 -9.33 -10.90
C CYS A 11 -4.83 -9.38 -10.00
N ALA A 12 -6.03 -9.42 -10.60
CA ALA A 12 -7.29 -9.51 -9.86
C ALA A 12 -7.36 -10.74 -8.96
N ASN A 13 -6.92 -11.92 -9.45
CA ASN A 13 -6.87 -13.15 -8.67
C ASN A 13 -5.98 -13.00 -7.43
N THR A 14 -4.78 -12.43 -7.61
CA THR A 14 -3.81 -12.23 -6.53
C THR A 14 -4.37 -11.27 -5.49
N ILE A 15 -4.89 -10.12 -5.93
CA ILE A 15 -5.40 -9.09 -5.02
C ILE A 15 -6.65 -9.57 -4.28
N LEU A 16 -7.65 -10.11 -4.98
CA LEU A 16 -8.92 -10.51 -4.34
C LEU A 16 -8.74 -11.69 -3.38
N TRP A 17 -8.00 -12.72 -3.79
CA TRP A 17 -8.05 -14.03 -3.12
C TRP A 17 -6.81 -14.35 -2.30
N GLN A 18 -5.65 -13.80 -2.66
CA GLN A 18 -4.40 -14.10 -1.95
C GLN A 18 -4.03 -12.98 -0.98
N SER A 19 -4.18 -11.71 -1.40
CA SER A 19 -3.86 -10.55 -0.57
C SER A 19 -5.03 -10.14 0.32
N LEU A 20 -6.15 -9.72 -0.27
CA LEU A 20 -7.33 -9.31 0.49
C LEU A 20 -8.11 -10.49 1.06
N ARG A 21 -7.95 -11.71 0.51
CA ARG A 21 -8.61 -12.95 0.96
C ARG A 21 -10.13 -12.82 1.13
N ILE A 22 -10.81 -12.21 0.15
CA ILE A 22 -12.26 -11.95 0.19
C ILE A 22 -13.06 -13.25 0.35
N ASP A 23 -12.59 -14.33 -0.25
CA ASP A 23 -13.14 -15.69 -0.19
C ASP A 23 -13.06 -16.34 1.20
N ALA A 24 -12.13 -15.89 2.05
CA ALA A 24 -12.00 -16.40 3.41
C ALA A 24 -13.10 -15.92 4.35
N PHE A 25 -13.89 -14.92 3.96
CA PHE A 25 -14.94 -14.34 4.79
C PHE A 25 -16.17 -15.25 4.89
N GLN A 26 -16.69 -15.44 6.10
CA GLN A 26 -17.73 -16.42 6.42
C GLN A 26 -18.93 -15.79 7.13
N GLY A 27 -20.08 -16.44 6.96
CA GLY A 27 -21.34 -16.08 7.61
C GLY A 27 -22.17 -15.03 6.85
N ALA A 28 -21.61 -14.40 5.81
CA ALA A 28 -22.34 -13.51 4.91
C ALA A 28 -21.71 -13.54 3.52
N THR A 29 -22.51 -13.25 2.49
CA THR A 29 -22.02 -13.08 1.12
C THR A 29 -21.29 -11.73 1.02
N PRO A 30 -19.97 -11.70 0.79
CA PRO A 30 -19.24 -10.45 0.60
C PRO A 30 -19.68 -9.73 -0.67
N HIS A 31 -19.69 -8.40 -0.61
CA HIS A 31 -19.84 -7.50 -1.74
C HIS A 31 -18.54 -6.72 -1.95
N VAL A 32 -18.11 -6.58 -3.20
CA VAL A 32 -16.90 -5.86 -3.61
C VAL A 32 -17.26 -4.70 -4.53
N LEU A 33 -16.77 -3.50 -4.25
CA LEU A 33 -16.91 -2.36 -5.15
C LEU A 33 -15.66 -2.22 -6.04
N LEU A 34 -15.88 -2.04 -7.34
CA LEU A 34 -14.88 -1.69 -8.34
C LEU A 34 -15.10 -0.22 -8.73
N VAL A 35 -14.28 0.67 -8.18
CA VAL A 35 -14.41 2.12 -8.31
C VAL A 35 -13.42 2.61 -9.36
N VAL A 36 -13.90 3.25 -10.41
CA VAL A 36 -13.09 3.66 -11.56
C VAL A 36 -13.42 5.10 -11.94
N ASP A 37 -12.48 5.84 -12.54
CA ASP A 37 -12.76 7.18 -13.08
C ASP A 37 -13.97 7.19 -14.01
N HIS A 38 -14.66 8.33 -14.10
CA HIS A 38 -15.81 8.47 -15.01
C HIS A 38 -15.43 8.23 -16.48
N THR A 39 -14.25 8.73 -16.87
CA THR A 39 -13.64 8.51 -18.19
C THR A 39 -12.29 7.82 -17.97
N PRO A 40 -12.26 6.47 -17.95
CA PRO A 40 -11.05 5.71 -17.62
C PRO A 40 -10.00 5.75 -18.73
N CYS A 41 -8.72 5.71 -18.36
CA CYS A 41 -7.61 5.44 -19.28
C CYS A 41 -7.59 3.95 -19.71
N THR A 42 -6.80 3.60 -20.72
CA THR A 42 -6.71 2.20 -21.21
C THR A 42 -6.37 1.20 -20.11
N LEU A 43 -5.39 1.49 -19.25
CA LEU A 43 -4.99 0.60 -18.16
C LEU A 43 -6.15 0.32 -17.19
N GLN A 44 -6.95 1.34 -16.84
CA GLN A 44 -8.13 1.18 -15.98
C GLN A 44 -9.19 0.28 -16.61
N LYS A 45 -9.45 0.42 -17.92
CA LYS A 45 -10.42 -0.41 -18.65
C LYS A 45 -10.03 -1.88 -18.59
N VAL A 46 -8.74 -2.16 -18.81
CA VAL A 46 -8.20 -3.53 -18.82
C VAL A 46 -8.21 -4.14 -17.42
N LEU A 47 -7.80 -3.38 -16.39
CA LEU A 47 -7.89 -3.83 -14.99
C LEU A 47 -9.33 -4.14 -14.58
N LEU A 48 -10.27 -3.24 -14.87
CA LEU A 48 -11.69 -3.43 -14.57
C LEU A 48 -12.22 -4.73 -15.20
N GLU A 49 -11.91 -4.97 -16.47
CA GLU A 49 -12.30 -6.21 -17.15
C GLU A 49 -11.66 -7.44 -16.47
N GLY A 50 -10.39 -7.37 -16.08
CA GLY A 50 -9.70 -8.42 -15.34
C GLY A 50 -10.40 -8.79 -14.02
N TYR A 51 -10.82 -7.79 -13.24
CA TYR A 51 -11.59 -7.98 -12.01
C TYR A 51 -12.97 -8.60 -12.28
N ILE A 52 -13.71 -8.09 -13.27
CA ILE A 52 -15.03 -8.62 -13.66
C ILE A 52 -14.92 -10.10 -14.05
N GLN A 53 -13.96 -10.46 -14.91
CA GLN A 53 -13.79 -11.83 -15.37
C GLN A 53 -13.39 -12.77 -14.22
N GLU A 54 -12.54 -12.33 -13.29
CA GLU A 54 -12.14 -13.16 -12.16
C GLU A 54 -13.27 -13.33 -11.13
N LEU A 55 -14.07 -12.29 -10.88
CA LEU A 55 -15.26 -12.39 -10.02
C LEU A 55 -16.33 -13.30 -10.63
N ASN A 56 -16.59 -13.20 -11.93
CA ASN A 56 -17.52 -14.08 -12.64
C ASN A 56 -17.06 -15.54 -12.58
N ARG A 57 -15.77 -15.78 -12.87
CA ARG A 57 -15.14 -17.10 -12.77
C ARG A 57 -15.25 -17.67 -11.35
N PHE A 58 -14.98 -16.86 -10.32
CA PHE A 58 -15.11 -17.28 -8.93
C PHE A 58 -16.56 -17.62 -8.57
N ASN A 59 -17.55 -17.03 -9.23
CA ASN A 59 -18.96 -17.38 -9.04
C ASN A 59 -19.44 -18.53 -9.93
N GLY A 60 -18.57 -19.16 -10.71
CA GLY A 60 -18.90 -20.31 -11.55
C GLY A 60 -19.54 -19.95 -12.90
N GLU A 61 -19.53 -18.67 -13.29
CA GLU A 61 -19.82 -18.31 -14.67
C GLU A 61 -18.63 -18.76 -15.53
N ALA A 62 -18.90 -19.66 -16.49
CA ALA A 62 -17.90 -20.04 -17.46
C ALA A 62 -17.55 -18.80 -18.31
N PRO A 63 -16.26 -18.54 -18.59
CA PRO A 63 -15.92 -17.63 -19.66
C PRO A 63 -16.59 -18.16 -20.94
N GLU A 64 -17.29 -17.30 -21.68
CA GLU A 64 -17.57 -17.58 -23.09
C GLU A 64 -16.25 -18.07 -23.72
N ALA A 65 -16.28 -19.21 -24.41
CA ALA A 65 -15.15 -20.05 -24.79
C ALA A 65 -13.74 -19.40 -24.70
N PRO A 66 -12.72 -20.08 -24.12
CA PRO A 66 -11.40 -19.50 -23.76
C PRO A 66 -10.62 -18.78 -24.88
N ASN A 67 -11.05 -18.94 -26.14
CA ASN A 67 -10.42 -18.39 -27.34
C ASN A 67 -11.15 -17.18 -27.93
N ILE A 68 -12.33 -16.79 -27.43
CA ILE A 68 -13.04 -15.59 -27.90
C ILE A 68 -12.87 -14.50 -26.84
N VAL A 69 -12.08 -13.48 -27.16
CA VAL A 69 -12.02 -12.27 -26.36
C VAL A 69 -13.32 -11.53 -26.62
N GLY A 70 -14.28 -11.64 -25.70
CA GLY A 70 -15.41 -10.74 -25.69
C GLY A 70 -14.91 -9.28 -25.59
N PRO A 71 -15.63 -8.30 -26.16
CA PRO A 71 -15.23 -6.91 -26.07
C PRO A 71 -15.11 -6.49 -24.60
N LEU A 72 -14.15 -5.61 -24.28
CA LEU A 72 -14.03 -5.02 -22.95
C LEU A 72 -15.36 -4.37 -22.55
N ARG A 73 -15.75 -4.48 -21.27
CA ARG A 73 -16.96 -3.85 -20.73
C ARG A 73 -16.97 -2.34 -20.97
N VAL A 74 -15.81 -1.72 -20.91
CA VAL A 74 -15.59 -0.33 -21.32
C VAL A 74 -14.77 -0.34 -22.60
N GLY A 75 -15.37 0.17 -23.68
CA GLY A 75 -14.71 0.21 -24.99
C GLY A 75 -13.39 1.01 -24.97
N LEU A 76 -12.47 0.64 -25.87
CA LEU A 76 -11.14 1.26 -25.93
C LEU A 76 -11.16 2.73 -26.35
N HIS A 77 -12.23 3.22 -26.97
CA HIS A 77 -12.35 4.64 -27.36
C HIS A 77 -12.18 5.59 -26.16
N SER A 78 -11.50 6.72 -26.37
CA SER A 78 -11.14 7.70 -25.32
C SER A 78 -12.35 8.30 -24.59
N SER A 79 -13.50 8.41 -25.26
CA SER A 79 -14.75 8.93 -24.69
C SER A 79 -15.62 7.87 -23.98
N ALA A 80 -15.21 6.59 -23.97
CA ALA A 80 -15.96 5.54 -23.30
C ALA A 80 -16.04 5.81 -21.79
N LYS A 81 -17.23 5.69 -21.22
CA LYS A 81 -17.50 5.99 -19.82
C LYS A 81 -17.60 4.74 -18.98
N THR A 82 -17.17 4.82 -17.73
CA THR A 82 -17.38 3.75 -16.75
C THR A 82 -18.87 3.55 -16.50
N PRO A 83 -19.41 2.32 -16.68
CA PRO A 83 -20.79 2.01 -16.39
C PRO A 83 -21.04 1.98 -14.88
N CYS A 84 -22.31 2.04 -14.48
CA CYS A 84 -22.70 1.83 -13.10
C CYS A 84 -23.72 0.71 -13.00
N PHE A 85 -23.40 -0.35 -12.25
CA PHE A 85 -24.28 -1.49 -12.03
C PHE A 85 -23.79 -2.37 -10.88
N SER A 86 -24.64 -3.29 -10.43
CA SER A 86 -24.30 -4.40 -9.54
C SER A 86 -24.60 -5.75 -10.18
N LYS A 87 -23.82 -6.78 -9.83
CA LYS A 87 -23.99 -8.15 -10.31
C LYS A 87 -24.04 -9.16 -9.17
N GLY A 88 -24.81 -10.22 -9.39
CA GLY A 88 -24.93 -11.36 -8.46
C GLY A 88 -26.05 -11.24 -7.43
N PHE A 89 -26.71 -10.09 -7.26
CA PHE A 89 -27.81 -9.98 -6.31
C PHE A 89 -29.05 -10.80 -6.68
N LYS A 90 -29.23 -11.12 -7.96
CA LYS A 90 -30.31 -11.99 -8.44
C LYS A 90 -30.00 -13.49 -8.29
N SER A 91 -28.78 -13.86 -7.90
CA SER A 91 -28.31 -15.25 -7.94
C SER A 91 -27.72 -15.66 -6.58
N ASN A 92 -27.50 -16.96 -6.39
CA ASN A 92 -26.86 -17.56 -5.23
C ASN A 92 -25.32 -17.47 -5.29
N TRP A 93 -24.82 -16.30 -5.68
CA TRP A 93 -23.40 -16.03 -5.83
C TRP A 93 -22.65 -16.06 -4.50
N ARG A 94 -21.40 -16.53 -4.56
CA ARG A 94 -20.47 -16.59 -3.43
C ARG A 94 -19.91 -15.21 -3.09
N VAL A 95 -19.70 -14.38 -4.10
CA VAL A 95 -19.21 -13.00 -3.96
C VAL A 95 -20.02 -12.15 -4.92
N THR A 96 -20.63 -11.07 -4.45
CA THR A 96 -21.31 -10.10 -5.32
C THR A 96 -20.42 -8.90 -5.55
N TYR A 97 -20.67 -8.11 -6.60
CA TYR A 97 -19.88 -6.91 -6.85
C TYR A 97 -20.67 -5.80 -7.51
N GLY A 98 -20.17 -4.57 -7.37
CA GLY A 98 -20.68 -3.38 -8.04
C GLY A 98 -19.56 -2.66 -8.79
N VAL A 99 -19.87 -2.10 -9.95
CA VAL A 99 -19.01 -1.20 -10.72
C VAL A 99 -19.61 0.19 -10.62
N LEU A 100 -18.80 1.19 -10.31
CA LEU A 100 -19.26 2.57 -10.27
C LEU A 100 -18.18 3.58 -10.71
N PRO A 101 -18.58 4.67 -11.39
CA PRO A 101 -17.72 5.81 -11.60
C PRO A 101 -17.48 6.55 -10.28
N PHE A 102 -16.24 6.93 -10.00
CA PHE A 102 -15.89 7.74 -8.84
C PHE A 102 -16.57 9.11 -8.89
N LYS A 103 -17.12 9.54 -7.75
CA LYS A 103 -17.77 10.84 -7.55
C LYS A 103 -17.37 11.41 -6.18
N ALA A 104 -16.47 12.38 -6.18
CA ALA A 104 -15.83 12.86 -4.96
C ALA A 104 -16.81 13.38 -3.89
N ASP A 105 -17.84 14.11 -4.30
CA ASP A 105 -18.81 14.77 -3.43
C ASP A 105 -19.62 13.81 -2.56
N ARG A 106 -19.92 12.61 -3.06
CA ARG A 106 -20.82 11.66 -2.40
C ARG A 106 -20.22 10.29 -2.10
N PHE A 107 -19.05 9.96 -2.65
CA PHE A 107 -18.48 8.60 -2.58
C PHE A 107 -18.49 7.99 -1.19
N LEU A 108 -17.95 8.68 -0.18
CA LEU A 108 -17.89 8.15 1.19
C LEU A 108 -19.27 8.03 1.85
N ASP A 109 -20.23 8.89 1.49
CA ASP A 109 -21.59 8.82 2.01
C ASP A 109 -22.36 7.66 1.37
N ASP A 110 -22.20 7.46 0.06
CA ASP A 110 -22.82 6.37 -0.68
C ASP A 110 -22.25 5.00 -0.21
N VAL A 111 -20.93 4.88 -0.01
CA VAL A 111 -20.29 3.67 0.55
C VAL A 111 -20.81 3.37 1.97
N ARG A 112 -20.92 4.40 2.83
CA ARG A 112 -21.49 4.23 4.18
C ARG A 112 -22.95 3.76 4.14
N THR A 113 -23.74 4.37 3.25
CA THR A 113 -25.15 4.03 3.08
C THR A 113 -25.30 2.61 2.54
N LEU A 114 -24.48 2.22 1.56
CA LEU A 114 -24.46 0.86 1.02
C LEU A 114 -24.09 -0.17 2.08
N GLN A 115 -23.05 0.07 2.87
CA GLN A 115 -22.66 -0.87 3.92
C GLN A 115 -23.76 -1.03 4.97
N ALA A 116 -24.36 0.09 5.40
CA ALA A 116 -25.47 0.06 6.33
C ALA A 116 -26.68 -0.70 5.74
N PHE A 117 -27.02 -0.49 4.46
CA PHE A 117 -28.10 -1.19 3.78
C PHE A 117 -27.83 -2.70 3.67
N LEU A 118 -26.63 -3.11 3.24
CA LEU A 118 -26.26 -4.52 3.12
C LEU A 118 -26.26 -5.25 4.46
N ARG A 119 -25.97 -4.56 5.58
CA ARG A 119 -26.07 -5.14 6.92
C ARG A 119 -27.50 -5.32 7.43
N LEU A 120 -28.46 -4.62 6.84
CA LEU A 120 -29.89 -4.82 7.07
C LEU A 120 -30.49 -5.91 6.18
N CYS A 121 -29.80 -6.30 5.10
CA CYS A 121 -30.19 -7.43 4.26
C CYS A 121 -29.96 -8.77 4.99
N GLY A 122 -30.80 -9.76 4.69
CA GLY A 122 -30.77 -11.07 5.33
C GLY A 122 -31.84 -11.23 6.41
N HIS A 123 -32.26 -12.48 6.65
CA HIS A 123 -33.41 -12.83 7.49
C HIS A 123 -33.33 -12.28 8.93
N PRO A 124 -34.43 -11.71 9.47
CA PRO A 124 -34.60 -11.47 10.91
C PRO A 124 -35.05 -12.72 11.71
N SER A 125 -35.13 -13.92 11.10
CA SER A 125 -35.87 -15.07 11.67
C SER A 125 -35.22 -15.77 12.88
N ASP A 126 -33.96 -15.47 13.23
CA ASP A 126 -33.32 -16.06 14.42
C ASP A 126 -33.00 -15.05 15.54
N LYS A 127 -33.36 -13.76 15.37
CA LYS A 127 -33.17 -12.75 16.43
C LYS A 127 -34.37 -12.59 17.38
N ALA A 128 -35.39 -13.44 17.24
CA ALA A 128 -36.64 -13.39 18.01
C ALA A 128 -36.98 -14.70 18.74
N SER A 129 -36.00 -15.55 19.06
CA SER A 129 -36.23 -16.76 19.87
C SER A 129 -35.86 -16.61 21.35
N SER A 130 -35.41 -15.43 21.80
CA SER A 130 -35.35 -15.12 23.24
C SER A 130 -35.51 -13.62 23.50
N GLU A 131 -36.76 -13.13 23.46
CA GLU A 131 -37.33 -12.27 24.51
C GLU A 131 -38.68 -11.66 24.07
N SER A 132 -39.70 -11.94 24.89
CA SER A 132 -41.00 -11.28 24.98
C SER A 132 -41.88 -11.15 23.72
N VAL A 133 -42.86 -12.06 23.66
CA VAL A 133 -44.18 -11.84 23.07
C VAL A 133 -44.85 -10.66 23.79
N THR A 134 -44.67 -9.45 23.29
CA THR A 134 -45.63 -8.32 23.36
C THR A 134 -45.11 -7.13 22.54
N GLY A 135 -45.69 -6.94 21.36
CA GLY A 135 -45.88 -5.64 20.71
C GLY A 135 -44.65 -4.84 20.26
N ASP A 136 -44.26 -4.97 19.00
CA ASP A 136 -43.69 -3.83 18.25
C ASP A 136 -43.84 -3.96 16.72
N ALA A 137 -45.09 -4.04 16.25
CA ALA A 137 -45.38 -4.03 14.81
C ALA A 137 -44.97 -2.70 14.14
N ASP A 138 -45.01 -1.59 14.88
CA ASP A 138 -44.64 -0.25 14.42
C ASP A 138 -43.12 -0.11 14.19
N GLY A 139 -42.30 -0.69 15.07
CA GLY A 139 -40.84 -0.72 14.93
C GLY A 139 -40.36 -1.50 13.70
N SER A 140 -41.00 -2.64 13.38
CA SER A 140 -40.69 -3.45 12.19
C SER A 140 -41.02 -2.73 10.89
N VAL A 141 -42.16 -2.02 10.84
CA VAL A 141 -42.57 -1.22 9.68
C VAL A 141 -41.60 -0.05 9.45
N LYS A 142 -41.23 0.69 10.50
CA LYS A 142 -40.25 1.79 10.41
C LYS A 142 -38.87 1.33 9.96
N ALA A 143 -38.41 0.17 10.44
CA ALA A 143 -37.14 -0.40 10.02
C ALA A 143 -37.15 -0.76 8.53
N ARG A 144 -38.25 -1.34 8.05
CA ARG A 144 -38.43 -1.68 6.63
C ARG A 144 -38.53 -0.43 5.75
N GLU A 145 -39.23 0.60 6.20
CA GLU A 145 -39.32 1.89 5.49
C GLU A 145 -37.95 2.56 5.37
N LYS A 146 -37.17 2.57 6.46
CA LYS A 146 -35.78 3.07 6.43
C LYS A 146 -34.91 2.27 5.46
N MET A 147 -35.03 0.95 5.45
CA MET A 147 -34.31 0.10 4.51
C MET A 147 -34.71 0.41 3.06
N ARG A 148 -35.99 0.66 2.80
CA ARG A 148 -36.50 1.08 1.48
C ARG A 148 -35.94 2.44 1.07
N GLN A 149 -35.94 3.44 1.95
CA GLN A 149 -35.37 4.77 1.68
C GLN A 149 -33.87 4.67 1.32
N MET A 150 -33.12 3.83 2.04
CA MET A 150 -31.71 3.58 1.72
C MET A 150 -31.55 2.89 0.36
N PHE A 151 -32.36 1.88 0.06
CA PHE A 151 -32.37 1.22 -1.24
C PHE A 151 -32.66 2.20 -2.39
N ASP A 152 -33.70 3.02 -2.25
CA ASP A 152 -34.08 4.02 -3.26
C ASP A 152 -32.95 5.04 -3.48
N SER A 153 -32.27 5.47 -2.41
CA SER A 153 -31.11 6.37 -2.52
C SER A 153 -29.89 5.73 -3.23
N LEU A 154 -29.84 4.40 -3.27
CA LEU A 154 -28.78 3.58 -3.84
C LEU A 154 -29.20 2.89 -5.14
N SER A 155 -30.41 3.13 -5.66
CA SER A 155 -30.96 2.39 -6.80
C SER A 155 -30.04 2.46 -8.03
N TRP A 156 -29.45 3.62 -8.28
CA TRP A 156 -28.46 3.82 -9.35
C TRP A 156 -27.24 2.90 -9.26
N LEU A 157 -26.79 2.55 -8.05
CA LEU A 157 -25.65 1.66 -7.79
C LEU A 157 -26.07 0.19 -7.75
N LEU A 158 -27.24 -0.08 -7.17
CA LEU A 158 -27.80 -1.43 -7.02
C LEU A 158 -28.45 -1.96 -8.32
N THR A 159 -28.54 -1.11 -9.36
CA THR A 159 -29.08 -1.47 -10.67
C THR A 159 -28.40 -2.73 -11.21
N PRO A 160 -29.15 -3.83 -11.48
CA PRO A 160 -28.58 -5.05 -12.04
C PRO A 160 -27.93 -4.84 -13.41
N GLU A 161 -26.79 -5.49 -13.67
CA GLU A 161 -26.14 -5.45 -15.00
C GLU A 161 -27.12 -5.90 -16.10
N GLU A 162 -27.74 -7.06 -15.90
CA GLU A 162 -28.75 -7.65 -16.80
C GLU A 162 -30.14 -7.10 -16.47
N ARG A 163 -30.36 -5.81 -16.71
CA ARG A 163 -31.71 -5.24 -16.65
C ARG A 163 -32.44 -5.49 -17.97
N GLY A 164 -33.62 -6.10 -17.88
CA GLY A 164 -34.60 -6.06 -18.97
C GLY A 164 -35.41 -4.76 -18.93
N GLU A 165 -36.44 -4.66 -19.77
CA GLU A 165 -37.39 -3.52 -19.77
C GLU A 165 -38.35 -3.51 -18.56
N MET A 166 -38.31 -4.54 -17.71
CA MET A 166 -39.19 -4.68 -16.55
C MET A 166 -38.70 -3.94 -15.30
N GLU A 167 -39.66 -3.53 -14.46
CA GLU A 167 -39.45 -3.07 -13.09
C GLU A 167 -38.61 -4.06 -12.28
N TRP A 168 -37.40 -3.64 -11.86
CA TRP A 168 -36.42 -4.49 -11.19
C TRP A 168 -36.27 -4.17 -9.70
N GLU A 169 -36.71 -2.98 -9.28
CA GLU A 169 -36.50 -2.43 -7.94
C GLU A 169 -37.19 -3.27 -6.86
N ASP A 170 -38.52 -3.40 -6.93
CA ASP A 170 -39.29 -4.14 -5.92
C ASP A 170 -38.88 -5.63 -5.82
N PRO A 171 -38.74 -6.40 -6.93
CA PRO A 171 -38.30 -7.79 -6.85
C PRO A 171 -36.89 -7.94 -6.25
N LEU A 172 -35.99 -7.00 -6.53
CA LEU A 172 -34.64 -7.00 -5.98
C LEU A 172 -34.66 -6.66 -4.50
N PHE A 173 -35.39 -5.61 -4.11
CA PHE A 173 -35.53 -5.19 -2.72
C PHE A 173 -36.04 -6.33 -1.84
N GLU A 174 -37.11 -7.01 -2.26
CA GLU A 174 -37.65 -8.16 -1.54
C GLU A 174 -36.65 -9.31 -1.43
N ARG A 175 -35.88 -9.58 -2.50
CA ARG A 175 -34.85 -10.63 -2.49
C ARG A 175 -33.68 -10.30 -1.57
N LEU A 176 -33.26 -9.04 -1.51
CA LEU A 176 -32.19 -8.60 -0.63
C LEU A 176 -32.63 -8.65 0.84
N CYS A 177 -33.86 -8.24 1.13
CA CYS A 177 -34.43 -8.34 2.48
C CYS A 177 -34.54 -9.81 2.96
N ASN A 178 -35.05 -10.70 2.10
CA ASN A 178 -35.35 -12.09 2.47
C ASN A 178 -34.22 -13.08 2.12
N GLY A 179 -33.07 -12.57 1.65
CA GLY A 179 -31.96 -13.37 1.16
C GLY A 179 -30.98 -13.81 2.25
N SER A 180 -29.76 -14.13 1.83
CA SER A 180 -28.63 -14.35 2.74
C SER A 180 -28.11 -13.04 3.31
N ASP A 181 -27.49 -13.11 4.49
CA ASP A 181 -26.71 -12.01 5.05
C ASP A 181 -25.65 -11.51 4.06
N ARG A 182 -25.40 -10.20 4.07
CA ARG A 182 -24.42 -9.55 3.20
C ARG A 182 -23.49 -8.62 3.96
N GLU A 183 -22.31 -8.40 3.41
CA GLU A 183 -21.35 -7.45 3.97
C GLU A 183 -20.61 -6.74 2.84
N LEU A 184 -20.54 -5.41 2.88
CA LEU A 184 -19.61 -4.68 2.02
C LEU A 184 -18.19 -4.91 2.54
N LEU A 185 -17.44 -5.80 1.88
CA LEU A 185 -16.15 -6.25 2.37
C LEU A 185 -14.98 -5.65 1.59
N GLY A 186 -15.11 -5.49 0.28
CA GLY A 186 -14.01 -5.06 -0.58
C GLY A 186 -14.26 -3.71 -1.26
N CYS A 187 -13.23 -2.89 -1.40
CA CYS A 187 -13.22 -1.70 -2.24
C CYS A 187 -11.93 -1.65 -3.05
N ILE A 188 -12.05 -1.84 -4.36
CA ILE A 188 -10.95 -1.78 -5.31
C ILE A 188 -11.03 -0.43 -6.00
N LEU A 189 -10.07 0.44 -5.71
CA LEU A 189 -9.95 1.76 -6.31
C LEU A 189 -8.99 1.67 -7.50
N ILE A 190 -9.50 1.83 -8.71
CA ILE A 190 -8.74 1.77 -9.97
C ILE A 190 -8.65 3.20 -10.50
N GLN A 191 -7.55 3.89 -10.23
CA GLN A 191 -7.49 5.35 -10.22
C GLN A 191 -6.50 5.87 -11.27
N ARG A 192 -6.98 6.73 -12.17
CA ARG A 192 -6.15 7.42 -13.17
C ARG A 192 -5.07 8.25 -12.48
N ASN A 193 -5.51 9.04 -11.52
CA ASN A 193 -4.74 9.75 -10.52
C ASN A 193 -5.27 9.35 -9.14
N ALA A 194 -4.58 9.69 -8.05
CA ALA A 194 -5.12 9.40 -6.72
C ALA A 194 -6.45 10.17 -6.50
N PHE A 195 -7.58 9.45 -6.38
CA PHE A 195 -8.92 9.96 -6.06
C PHE A 195 -8.94 10.84 -4.81
N GLN A 196 -8.01 10.59 -3.89
CA GLN A 196 -7.78 11.42 -2.73
C GLN A 196 -7.57 12.90 -3.06
N ASN A 197 -7.00 13.21 -4.22
CA ASN A 197 -6.75 14.58 -4.64
C ASN A 197 -8.04 15.34 -5.02
N GLU A 198 -9.12 14.62 -5.31
CA GLU A 198 -10.42 15.17 -5.69
C GLU A 198 -11.37 15.35 -4.51
N LEU A 199 -11.04 14.78 -3.34
CA LEU A 199 -11.86 14.84 -2.14
C LEU A 199 -11.56 16.07 -1.27
N ASP A 200 -12.61 16.65 -0.68
CA ASP A 200 -12.50 17.70 0.34
C ASP A 200 -11.86 17.21 1.65
N LYS A 201 -11.74 15.89 1.83
CA LYS A 201 -11.16 15.23 3.01
C LYS A 201 -9.96 14.37 2.60
N TYR A 202 -8.83 14.57 3.27
CA TYR A 202 -7.52 14.00 2.92
C TYR A 202 -7.26 12.52 3.26
N ARG A 203 -8.28 11.70 3.59
CA ARG A 203 -8.05 10.34 4.14
C ARG A 203 -9.03 9.23 3.71
N LEU A 204 -9.34 9.16 2.42
CA LEU A 204 -10.15 8.13 1.77
C LEU A 204 -9.87 6.71 2.28
N ARG A 205 -8.63 6.25 2.21
CA ARG A 205 -8.25 4.89 2.64
C ARG A 205 -8.56 4.64 4.11
N LEU A 206 -8.22 5.59 4.98
CA LEU A 206 -8.48 5.47 6.42
C LEU A 206 -9.98 5.44 6.71
N ASP A 207 -10.77 6.26 6.02
CA ASP A 207 -12.21 6.27 6.14
C ASP A 207 -12.81 4.92 5.71
N LEU A 208 -12.33 4.33 4.61
CA LEU A 208 -12.73 2.98 4.18
C LEU A 208 -12.32 1.88 5.17
N PHE A 209 -11.11 1.93 5.73
CA PHE A 209 -10.67 0.99 6.76
C PHE A 209 -11.48 1.11 8.05
N ASN A 210 -11.85 2.33 8.45
CA ASN A 210 -12.68 2.57 9.63
C ASN A 210 -14.11 2.02 9.45
N MET A 211 -14.57 1.87 8.21
CA MET A 211 -15.83 1.19 7.89
C MET A 211 -15.67 -0.35 7.85
N GLY A 212 -14.45 -0.87 7.94
CA GLY A 212 -14.13 -2.30 7.94
C GLY A 212 -13.90 -2.88 6.54
N LEU A 213 -13.78 -2.05 5.50
CA LEU A 213 -13.50 -2.54 4.16
C LEU A 213 -12.04 -2.97 4.04
N ARG A 214 -11.82 -3.98 3.19
CA ARG A 214 -10.51 -4.36 2.65
C ARG A 214 -10.29 -3.57 1.37
N VAL A 215 -9.17 -2.87 1.26
CA VAL A 215 -8.98 -1.84 0.23
C VAL A 215 -7.78 -2.16 -0.64
N ALA A 216 -7.95 -2.19 -1.96
CA ALA A 216 -6.82 -2.21 -2.90
C ALA A 216 -6.85 -0.96 -3.76
N GLU A 217 -5.69 -0.37 -3.99
CA GLU A 217 -5.54 0.84 -4.80
C GLU A 217 -4.56 0.62 -5.94
N HIS A 218 -5.03 0.85 -7.16
CA HIS A 218 -4.21 1.05 -8.35
C HIS A 218 -4.16 2.55 -8.63
N ASN A 219 -3.02 3.20 -8.38
CA ASN A 219 -2.91 4.66 -8.47
C ASN A 219 -1.99 5.06 -9.63
N HIS A 220 -2.09 6.32 -10.05
CA HIS A 220 -1.23 6.92 -11.07
C HIS A 220 -1.23 6.17 -12.42
N LEU A 221 -2.35 5.51 -12.75
CA LEU A 221 -2.45 4.71 -13.97
C LEU A 221 -2.37 5.53 -15.25
N GLU A 222 -2.60 6.84 -15.19
CA GLU A 222 -2.49 7.72 -16.37
C GLU A 222 -1.09 7.69 -16.99
N ILE A 223 -0.05 7.83 -16.16
CA ILE A 223 1.32 7.97 -16.66
C ILE A 223 1.79 6.69 -17.35
N MET A 224 1.36 5.53 -16.84
CA MET A 224 1.66 4.22 -17.42
C MET A 224 0.74 3.84 -18.58
N SER A 225 -0.39 4.55 -18.75
CA SER A 225 -1.34 4.34 -19.84
C SER A 225 -1.10 5.26 -21.03
N ALA A 226 -0.30 6.33 -20.84
CA ALA A 226 -0.13 7.41 -21.80
C ALA A 226 0.23 6.92 -23.21
N SER A 227 1.24 6.05 -23.33
CA SER A 227 1.67 5.51 -24.63
C SER A 227 0.58 4.67 -25.33
N ALA A 228 -0.19 3.88 -24.58
CA ALA A 228 -1.31 3.12 -25.11
C ALA A 228 -2.47 4.03 -25.55
N ASP A 229 -2.75 5.08 -24.77
CA ASP A 229 -3.81 6.05 -25.07
C ASP A 229 -3.45 6.94 -26.28
N ASP A 230 -2.18 7.30 -26.47
CA ASP A 230 -1.70 8.06 -27.63
C ASP A 230 -1.86 7.28 -28.94
N VAL A 231 -1.62 5.97 -28.92
CA VAL A 231 -1.88 5.06 -30.06
C VAL A 231 -3.36 5.05 -30.42
N LEU A 232 -4.24 5.07 -29.43
CA LEU A 232 -5.69 5.12 -29.67
C LEU A 232 -6.12 6.48 -30.22
N ALA A 233 -5.56 7.58 -29.71
CA ALA A 233 -5.87 8.93 -30.16
C ALA A 233 -5.47 9.16 -31.62
N SER A 234 -4.27 8.70 -32.01
CA SER A 234 -3.74 8.84 -33.37
C SER A 234 -4.49 8.02 -34.44
N LYS A 235 -5.17 6.93 -34.04
CA LYS A 235 -5.96 6.09 -34.96
C LYS A 235 -7.40 6.55 -35.16
N CYS A 236 -7.91 7.48 -34.34
CA CYS A 236 -9.26 8.02 -34.50
C CYS A 236 -9.42 8.97 -35.71
N ASP A 237 -8.34 9.31 -36.42
CA ASP A 237 -8.34 10.20 -37.59
C ASP A 237 -8.52 9.46 -38.95
N GLY A 238 -8.70 8.13 -38.98
CA GLY A 238 -8.89 7.36 -40.22
C GLY A 238 -9.78 6.13 -40.08
N ASP A 239 -10.76 6.00 -40.99
CA ASP A 239 -11.75 4.90 -41.04
C ASP A 239 -11.14 3.49 -41.14
N SER A 240 -11.30 2.67 -40.10
CA SER A 240 -11.67 1.23 -40.10
C SER A 240 -11.36 0.61 -38.73
N ILE A 241 -12.32 0.72 -37.80
CA ILE A 241 -12.25 0.15 -36.44
C ILE A 241 -12.61 -1.34 -36.54
N SER A 242 -11.65 -2.26 -36.44
CA SER A 242 -11.98 -3.63 -35.97
C SER A 242 -10.81 -4.51 -35.55
N ASP A 243 -9.60 -4.39 -36.12
CA ASP A 243 -8.43 -5.20 -35.69
C ASP A 243 -7.26 -4.37 -35.12
N ASP A 244 -7.12 -3.11 -35.55
CA ASP A 244 -5.96 -2.28 -35.22
C ASP A 244 -6.01 -1.63 -33.82
N THR A 245 -7.18 -1.55 -33.20
CA THR A 245 -7.36 -0.89 -31.89
C THR A 245 -6.84 -1.75 -30.73
N ASN A 246 -6.74 -3.07 -30.93
CA ASN A 246 -6.26 -4.00 -29.91
C ASN A 246 -4.74 -3.95 -29.72
N CYS A 247 -3.97 -3.35 -30.65
CA CYS A 247 -2.51 -3.28 -30.51
C CYS A 247 -2.07 -2.46 -29.28
N CYS A 248 -2.91 -1.57 -28.75
CA CYS A 248 -2.62 -0.86 -27.50
C CYS A 248 -2.59 -1.80 -26.29
N LEU A 249 -3.25 -2.97 -26.38
CA LEU A 249 -3.24 -4.01 -25.35
C LEU A 249 -1.97 -4.85 -25.37
N ASP A 250 -1.14 -4.72 -26.42
CA ASP A 250 0.19 -5.34 -26.48
C ASP A 250 1.28 -4.42 -25.92
N ASN A 251 0.90 -3.27 -25.37
CA ASN A 251 1.82 -2.36 -24.71
C ASN A 251 2.47 -3.03 -23.48
N ASP A 252 3.79 -3.15 -23.52
CA ASP A 252 4.57 -3.84 -22.49
C ASP A 252 4.44 -3.20 -21.11
N GLU A 253 4.31 -1.88 -21.02
CA GLU A 253 4.19 -1.16 -19.75
C GLU A 253 2.91 -1.55 -19.00
N LEU A 254 1.77 -1.66 -19.72
CA LEU A 254 0.52 -2.15 -19.14
C LEU A 254 0.70 -3.55 -18.56
N VAL A 255 1.36 -4.44 -19.32
CA VAL A 255 1.60 -5.83 -18.94
C VAL A 255 2.55 -5.90 -17.76
N HIS A 256 3.63 -5.12 -17.74
CA HIS A 256 4.60 -5.04 -16.64
C HIS A 256 3.94 -4.59 -15.35
N TYR A 257 3.13 -3.53 -15.39
CA TYR A 257 2.38 -3.06 -14.22
C TYR A 257 1.42 -4.14 -13.68
N MET A 258 0.63 -4.78 -14.53
CA MET A 258 -0.32 -5.81 -14.08
C MET A 258 0.37 -7.07 -13.56
N ARG A 259 1.50 -7.46 -14.17
CA ARG A 259 2.33 -8.56 -13.67
C ARG A 259 2.97 -8.23 -12.34
N SER A 260 3.45 -7.01 -12.13
CA SER A 260 4.00 -6.60 -10.83
C SER A 260 2.93 -6.64 -9.73
N CYS A 261 1.69 -6.27 -10.04
CA CYS A 261 0.55 -6.41 -9.14
C CYS A 261 0.13 -7.88 -8.88
N SER A 262 0.60 -8.81 -9.71
CA SER A 262 0.39 -10.26 -9.54
C SER A 262 1.47 -10.93 -8.68
N PHE A 263 2.40 -10.15 -8.10
CA PHE A 263 3.42 -10.70 -7.23
C PHE A 263 2.79 -11.27 -5.95
N LYS A 264 2.99 -12.57 -5.74
CA LYS A 264 2.27 -13.32 -4.72
C LYS A 264 2.66 -12.87 -3.30
N PRO A 265 1.69 -12.52 -2.45
CA PRO A 265 1.96 -12.04 -1.09
C PRO A 265 2.79 -13.00 -0.23
N ASP A 266 2.55 -14.31 -0.31
CA ASP A 266 3.28 -15.31 0.47
C ASP A 266 4.76 -15.40 0.06
N VAL A 267 5.04 -15.28 -1.24
CA VAL A 267 6.42 -15.27 -1.77
C VAL A 267 7.12 -13.96 -1.39
N ALA A 268 6.45 -12.82 -1.58
CA ALA A 268 6.95 -11.51 -1.20
C ALA A 268 7.26 -11.45 0.31
N GLU A 269 6.37 -12.00 1.14
CA GLU A 269 6.54 -12.11 2.58
C GLU A 269 7.71 -13.02 2.95
N ALA A 270 7.84 -14.18 2.33
CA ALA A 270 8.93 -15.11 2.62
C ALA A 270 10.30 -14.48 2.35
N ILE A 271 10.52 -13.92 1.16
CA ILE A 271 11.81 -13.27 0.82
C ILE A 271 12.02 -11.98 1.62
N GLY A 272 10.99 -11.14 1.76
CA GLY A 272 11.09 -9.86 2.46
C GLY A 272 11.39 -10.03 3.94
N ARG A 273 10.72 -10.98 4.62
CA ARG A 273 10.96 -11.30 6.04
C ARG A 273 12.35 -11.88 6.25
N ALA A 274 12.81 -12.76 5.36
CA ALA A 274 14.16 -13.30 5.42
C ALA A 274 15.24 -12.21 5.31
N ILE A 275 15.06 -11.24 4.40
CA ILE A 275 15.95 -10.08 4.27
C ILE A 275 15.89 -9.20 5.52
N ALA A 276 14.69 -8.81 5.95
CA ALA A 276 14.46 -7.94 7.09
C ALA A 276 15.08 -8.47 8.38
N ASP A 277 14.79 -9.73 8.72
CA ASP A 277 15.29 -10.35 9.94
C ASP A 277 16.82 -10.57 9.85
N SER A 278 17.35 -10.87 8.66
CA SER A 278 18.80 -11.01 8.47
C SER A 278 19.52 -9.66 8.66
N ILE A 279 18.93 -8.55 8.20
CA ILE A 279 19.46 -7.21 8.46
C ILE A 279 19.41 -6.91 9.97
N ASP A 280 18.31 -7.19 10.66
CA ASP A 280 18.18 -6.90 12.09
C ASP A 280 19.21 -7.67 12.96
N VAL A 281 19.39 -8.97 12.72
CA VAL A 281 20.34 -9.78 13.50
C VAL A 281 21.79 -9.34 13.31
N TRP A 282 22.13 -8.79 12.14
CA TRP A 282 23.47 -8.28 11.85
C TRP A 282 23.66 -6.80 12.19
N SER A 283 22.58 -6.02 12.31
CA SER A 283 22.61 -4.57 12.54
C SER A 283 23.27 -4.17 13.87
N TRP A 284 23.17 -5.04 14.89
CA TRP A 284 23.59 -4.74 16.26
C TRP A 284 24.48 -5.83 16.85
N SER A 285 25.63 -5.45 17.41
CA SER A 285 26.45 -6.34 18.23
C SER A 285 25.78 -6.55 19.58
N ARG A 286 25.61 -7.81 20.01
CA ARG A 286 24.90 -8.18 21.24
C ARG A 286 25.76 -9.06 22.16
N LYS A 287 25.53 -8.94 23.48
CA LYS A 287 26.08 -9.84 24.50
C LYS A 287 24.97 -10.39 25.38
N ILE A 288 25.15 -11.61 25.90
CA ILE A 288 24.25 -12.23 26.88
C ILE A 288 24.83 -11.98 28.29
N SER A 289 23.99 -11.55 29.23
CA SER A 289 24.33 -11.58 30.66
C SER A 289 23.80 -12.86 31.29
N ARG A 290 24.69 -13.73 31.80
CA ARG A 290 24.31 -14.78 32.73
C ARG A 290 24.52 -14.26 34.15
N LYS A 291 23.46 -14.22 34.95
CA LYS A 291 23.62 -14.11 36.40
C LYS A 291 24.08 -15.48 36.89
N GLU A 292 25.33 -15.60 37.34
CA GLU A 292 25.73 -16.77 38.12
C GLU A 292 24.99 -16.75 39.47
N GLU A 293 24.45 -17.89 39.90
CA GLU A 293 23.77 -18.04 41.20
C GLU A 293 24.71 -17.78 42.40
N ASN A 294 26.03 -17.69 42.18
CA ASN A 294 27.03 -17.49 43.22
C ASN A 294 28.01 -16.34 42.90
N GLY A 295 27.50 -15.11 42.90
CA GLY A 295 28.19 -13.91 43.43
C GLY A 295 29.52 -13.39 42.85
N GLU A 296 30.26 -14.10 41.99
CA GLU A 296 31.59 -13.65 41.55
C GLU A 296 31.85 -13.90 40.06
N GLY A 297 31.27 -13.02 39.22
CA GLY A 297 31.65 -12.88 37.80
C GLY A 297 30.45 -12.71 36.86
N ASN A 298 30.41 -11.62 36.10
CA ASN A 298 29.46 -11.47 34.98
C ASN A 298 30.18 -11.92 33.70
N ASP A 299 30.17 -13.22 33.39
CA ASP A 299 30.76 -13.76 32.15
C ASP A 299 29.87 -13.37 30.96
N CYS A 300 30.16 -12.21 30.34
CA CYS A 300 29.43 -11.70 29.18
C CYS A 300 30.06 -12.20 27.88
N ARG A 301 29.40 -13.14 27.19
CA ARG A 301 29.86 -13.67 25.90
C ARG A 301 29.18 -12.96 24.72
N PRO A 302 29.89 -12.73 23.60
CA PRO A 302 29.29 -12.27 22.36
C PRO A 302 28.22 -13.26 21.88
N LEU A 303 27.10 -12.75 21.40
CA LEU A 303 26.09 -13.57 20.76
C LEU A 303 26.59 -13.97 19.36
N GLN A 304 26.63 -15.26 19.06
CA GLN A 304 26.92 -15.74 17.71
C GLN A 304 25.69 -15.51 16.82
N VAL A 305 25.90 -14.85 15.68
CA VAL A 305 24.83 -14.64 14.69
C VAL A 305 24.65 -15.91 13.87
N VAL A 306 23.39 -16.35 13.73
CA VAL A 306 22.98 -17.50 12.93
C VAL A 306 21.85 -17.08 12.00
N PRO A 307 21.59 -17.80 10.89
CA PRO A 307 20.47 -17.50 10.01
C PRO A 307 19.14 -17.47 10.79
N PRO A 308 18.30 -16.45 10.61
CA PRO A 308 17.00 -16.40 11.27
C PRO A 308 16.05 -17.50 10.73
N ALA A 309 15.04 -17.86 11.51
CA ALA A 309 14.06 -18.88 11.11
C ALA A 309 13.31 -18.52 9.82
N SER A 310 13.06 -17.23 9.58
CA SER A 310 12.50 -16.71 8.34
C SER A 310 13.40 -16.97 7.14
N PHE A 311 14.73 -16.94 7.29
CA PHE A 311 15.67 -17.28 6.23
C PHE A 311 15.51 -18.74 5.79
N GLN A 312 15.48 -19.68 6.75
CA GLN A 312 15.25 -21.11 6.44
C GLN A 312 13.85 -21.36 5.85
N SER A 313 12.85 -20.64 6.34
CA SER A 313 11.48 -20.72 5.80
C SER A 313 11.42 -20.24 4.36
N ALA A 314 12.14 -19.16 4.01
CA ALA A 314 12.26 -18.68 2.64
C ALA A 314 12.97 -19.70 1.74
N LEU A 315 14.04 -20.35 2.22
CA LEU A 315 14.73 -21.40 1.46
C LEU A 315 13.86 -22.63 1.19
N SER A 316 12.84 -22.87 2.01
CA SER A 316 11.89 -23.97 1.85
C SER A 316 10.65 -23.58 1.03
N ASN A 317 10.52 -22.32 0.60
CA ASN A 317 9.36 -21.84 -0.14
C ASN A 317 9.49 -22.17 -1.65
N GLU A 318 8.71 -23.14 -2.13
CA GLU A 318 8.70 -23.52 -3.55
C GLU A 318 8.26 -22.38 -4.48
N GLY A 319 7.36 -21.52 -4.04
CA GLY A 319 6.90 -20.35 -4.79
C GLY A 319 8.03 -19.35 -5.06
N LEU A 320 8.93 -19.16 -4.10
CA LEU A 320 10.14 -18.35 -4.26
C LEU A 320 11.02 -18.92 -5.37
N TRP A 321 11.32 -20.22 -5.33
CA TRP A 321 12.18 -20.86 -6.34
C TRP A 321 11.55 -21.03 -7.71
N SER A 322 10.22 -20.92 -7.80
CA SER A 322 9.54 -20.80 -9.09
C SER A 322 9.77 -19.44 -9.77
N LEU A 323 10.16 -18.42 -9.00
CA LEU A 323 10.35 -17.05 -9.48
C LEU A 323 11.81 -16.63 -9.53
N TYR A 324 12.63 -16.98 -8.55
CA TYR A 324 14.03 -16.53 -8.46
C TYR A 324 15.02 -17.64 -8.73
N SER A 325 16.17 -17.27 -9.29
CA SER A 325 17.26 -18.20 -9.54
C SER A 325 17.92 -18.66 -8.24
N SER A 326 18.47 -19.88 -8.24
CA SER A 326 19.24 -20.39 -7.09
C SER A 326 20.38 -19.43 -6.73
N GLY A 327 20.56 -19.17 -5.43
CA GLY A 327 21.58 -18.27 -4.92
C GLY A 327 21.15 -16.80 -4.79
N VAL A 328 19.89 -16.47 -5.06
CA VAL A 328 19.33 -15.12 -4.77
C VAL A 328 19.47 -14.73 -3.30
N LEU A 329 19.37 -15.70 -2.39
CA LEU A 329 19.66 -15.58 -0.97
C LEU A 329 20.77 -16.56 -0.61
N THR A 330 21.82 -16.09 0.07
CA THR A 330 22.91 -16.94 0.56
C THR A 330 23.36 -16.55 1.96
N TRP A 331 23.88 -17.54 2.68
CA TRP A 331 24.54 -17.37 3.97
C TRP A 331 25.88 -18.13 3.95
N LYS A 332 27.00 -17.42 4.04
CA LYS A 332 28.35 -18.01 4.00
C LYS A 332 28.61 -18.86 5.27
N GLY A 333 29.26 -20.02 5.12
CA GLY A 333 29.74 -20.82 6.26
C GLY A 333 28.90 -22.03 6.71
N ARG A 334 27.82 -22.41 6.00
CA ARG A 334 27.17 -23.70 6.20
C ARG A 334 26.71 -24.31 4.88
N ALA A 335 27.25 -25.49 4.54
CA ALA A 335 26.60 -26.37 3.58
C ALA A 335 25.31 -26.88 4.23
N LEU A 336 24.21 -26.83 3.49
CA LEU A 336 22.94 -27.46 3.86
C LEU A 336 23.05 -28.97 3.66
N ASP A 337 23.91 -29.63 4.44
CA ASP A 337 24.05 -31.09 4.44
C ASP A 337 23.72 -31.65 5.82
N GLY A 338 22.70 -32.50 5.86
CA GLY A 338 22.60 -33.61 6.81
C GLY A 338 21.79 -33.39 8.07
N GLU A 339 20.81 -34.28 8.26
CA GLU A 339 20.09 -34.62 9.49
C GLU A 339 20.86 -34.27 10.78
N GLY A 340 20.39 -33.24 11.47
CA GLY A 340 20.78 -32.88 12.82
C GLY A 340 19.53 -32.83 13.69
N ASP A 341 19.53 -33.71 14.69
CA ASP A 341 18.54 -33.95 15.74
C ASP A 341 17.63 -32.77 16.13
N GLY A 342 16.36 -33.07 16.38
CA GLY A 342 15.24 -32.15 16.61
C GLY A 342 15.36 -31.29 17.87
N GLY A 343 16.26 -30.31 17.85
CA GLY A 343 16.34 -29.23 18.82
C GLY A 343 15.42 -28.06 18.44
N THR A 344 14.20 -28.05 18.97
CA THR A 344 13.36 -26.85 19.05
C THR A 344 14.01 -25.83 20.00
N ASP A 345 14.72 -24.84 19.44
CA ASP A 345 14.71 -23.46 19.94
C ASP A 345 15.31 -22.53 18.87
N GLY A 346 14.44 -22.02 17.99
CA GLY A 346 14.84 -21.22 16.84
C GLY A 346 15.11 -19.77 17.24
N SER A 347 16.31 -19.26 16.96
CA SER A 347 16.61 -17.83 16.79
C SER A 347 15.91 -16.85 17.75
N VAL A 348 15.75 -17.20 19.03
CA VAL A 348 15.29 -16.25 20.03
C VAL A 348 16.54 -15.55 20.54
N VAL A 349 16.69 -14.27 20.16
CA VAL A 349 17.59 -13.36 20.87
C VAL A 349 17.21 -13.47 22.35
N PRO A 350 18.09 -14.01 23.23
CA PRO A 350 17.69 -14.28 24.60
C PRO A 350 17.19 -13.00 25.26
N GLU A 351 16.11 -13.07 26.05
CA GLU A 351 15.53 -11.91 26.76
C GLU A 351 16.58 -11.16 27.60
N THR A 352 17.67 -11.83 27.95
CA THR A 352 18.79 -11.29 28.76
C THR A 352 19.94 -10.71 27.93
N SER A 353 19.77 -10.54 26.61
CA SER A 353 20.78 -9.95 25.75
C SER A 353 20.61 -8.44 25.57
N PHE A 354 21.72 -7.73 25.43
CA PHE A 354 21.74 -6.28 25.25
C PHE A 354 22.70 -5.87 24.14
N ILE A 355 22.39 -4.76 23.48
CA ILE A 355 23.19 -4.17 22.41
C ILE A 355 24.40 -3.47 23.02
N THR A 356 25.58 -3.73 22.45
CA THR A 356 26.86 -3.14 22.87
C THR A 356 27.49 -2.22 21.83
N GLY A 357 26.96 -2.18 20.61
CA GLY A 357 27.52 -1.41 19.51
C GLY A 357 26.82 -1.70 18.18
N PRO A 358 27.17 -0.96 17.12
CA PRO A 358 26.86 -1.36 15.76
C PRO A 358 27.36 -2.78 15.47
N GLY A 359 26.63 -3.50 14.63
CA GLY A 359 26.96 -4.85 14.19
C GLY A 359 27.83 -4.85 12.92
N ALA A 360 27.60 -5.84 12.06
CA ALA A 360 28.28 -5.93 10.77
C ALA A 360 27.77 -4.83 9.82
N PRO A 361 28.64 -4.25 8.97
CA PRO A 361 28.22 -3.24 8.04
C PRO A 361 27.39 -3.83 6.90
N LEU A 362 26.37 -3.10 6.45
CA LEU A 362 25.62 -3.41 5.25
C LEU A 362 26.31 -2.75 4.05
N ARG A 363 26.56 -3.51 2.99
CA ARG A 363 27.21 -3.04 1.76
C ARG A 363 26.33 -3.30 0.56
N ILE A 364 26.10 -2.28 -0.24
CA ILE A 364 25.51 -2.40 -1.58
C ILE A 364 26.66 -2.34 -2.58
N ILE A 365 26.79 -3.38 -3.39
CA ILE A 365 27.82 -3.51 -4.42
C ILE A 365 27.14 -3.34 -5.77
N CYS A 366 27.50 -2.29 -6.51
CA CYS A 366 26.99 -2.02 -7.85
C CYS A 366 27.64 -2.95 -8.90
N CYS A 367 26.98 -3.11 -10.05
CA CYS A 367 27.47 -3.91 -11.18
C CYS A 367 28.85 -3.47 -11.69
N THR A 368 29.20 -2.20 -11.53
CA THR A 368 30.52 -1.65 -11.92
C THR A 368 31.60 -1.82 -10.84
N GLY A 369 31.22 -2.29 -9.64
CA GLY A 369 32.11 -2.42 -8.50
C GLY A 369 32.10 -1.25 -7.51
N GLN A 370 31.30 -0.19 -7.73
CA GLN A 370 31.08 0.83 -6.69
C GLN A 370 30.46 0.21 -5.43
N VAL A 371 30.80 0.74 -4.25
CA VAL A 371 30.34 0.21 -2.97
C VAL A 371 29.84 1.33 -2.07
N LEU A 372 28.58 1.21 -1.65
CA LEU A 372 27.96 2.05 -0.63
C LEU A 372 27.85 1.26 0.68
N THR A 373 28.33 1.84 1.78
CA THR A 373 28.47 1.16 3.07
C THR A 373 27.72 1.87 4.18
N TYR A 374 26.98 1.10 4.98
CA TYR A 374 26.23 1.52 6.16
C TYR A 374 26.91 0.92 7.41
N ASP A 375 27.73 1.70 8.10
CA ASP A 375 28.50 1.24 9.28
C ASP A 375 27.81 1.57 10.63
N GLY A 376 26.72 2.33 10.60
CA GLY A 376 26.08 2.92 11.80
C GLY A 376 24.99 2.07 12.46
N GLY A 377 24.79 0.84 11.99
CA GLY A 377 23.57 0.08 12.23
C GLY A 377 22.41 0.57 11.35
N MET A 378 21.38 -0.26 11.27
CA MET A 378 20.16 -0.05 10.48
C MET A 378 18.94 0.13 11.39
N GLU A 379 18.00 0.98 10.95
CA GLU A 379 16.65 1.03 11.51
C GLU A 379 15.92 -0.30 11.28
N ASP A 380 14.96 -0.62 12.16
CA ASP A 380 14.16 -1.83 12.04
C ASP A 380 13.44 -1.85 10.68
N CYS A 381 13.51 -2.97 9.98
CA CYS A 381 12.96 -3.08 8.63
C CYS A 381 11.43 -3.05 8.63
N LEU A 382 10.86 -2.33 7.66
CA LEU A 382 9.44 -2.24 7.40
C LEU A 382 9.11 -2.99 6.11
N LEU A 383 7.95 -3.62 6.05
CA LEU A 383 7.59 -4.53 4.96
C LEU A 383 6.26 -4.13 4.32
N ASN A 384 6.26 -4.06 3.01
CA ASN A 384 5.07 -3.89 2.19
C ASN A 384 4.99 -5.06 1.19
N THR A 385 4.55 -6.23 1.66
CA THR A 385 4.57 -7.49 0.92
C THR A 385 3.20 -7.88 0.37
N GLY A 386 2.15 -7.13 0.71
CA GLY A 386 0.76 -7.49 0.45
C GLY A 386 0.26 -8.68 1.28
N TYR A 387 1.09 -9.23 2.18
CA TYR A 387 0.69 -10.24 3.16
C TYR A 387 0.17 -9.55 4.42
N TYR A 388 -1.14 -9.60 4.63
CA TYR A 388 -1.78 -9.01 5.79
C TYR A 388 -2.11 -10.10 6.80
N ALA A 389 -1.38 -10.17 7.92
CA ALA A 389 -1.65 -11.16 8.98
C ALA A 389 -3.14 -11.14 9.43
N ALA A 390 -3.75 -9.95 9.48
CA ALA A 390 -5.16 -9.78 9.78
C ALA A 390 -6.12 -10.43 8.75
N ALA A 391 -5.72 -10.61 7.49
CA ALA A 391 -6.50 -11.36 6.49
C ALA A 391 -6.45 -12.87 6.74
N HIS A 392 -5.43 -13.36 7.46
CA HIS A 392 -5.25 -14.77 7.79
C HIS A 392 -5.85 -15.20 9.13
N ALA A 393 -6.08 -14.24 10.01
CA ALA A 393 -6.72 -14.46 11.31
C ALA A 393 -8.20 -14.88 11.15
N SER A 394 -8.54 -16.08 11.63
CA SER A 394 -9.88 -16.66 11.51
C SER A 394 -10.98 -15.77 12.11
N GLU A 395 -10.70 -15.16 13.26
CA GLU A 395 -11.59 -14.25 13.97
C GLU A 395 -11.86 -12.94 13.20
N ARG A 396 -10.97 -12.56 12.27
CA ARG A 396 -11.14 -11.40 11.39
C ARG A 396 -12.02 -11.70 10.18
N ASN A 397 -12.26 -12.98 9.90
CA ASN A 397 -12.98 -13.47 8.73
C ASN A 397 -14.42 -13.88 9.03
N MET A 398 -14.90 -13.73 10.27
CA MET A 398 -16.30 -14.00 10.63
C MET A 398 -17.14 -12.73 10.61
N VAL A 399 -18.30 -12.75 9.95
CA VAL A 399 -19.19 -11.58 9.85
C VAL A 399 -19.59 -10.99 11.20
N GLN A 400 -19.85 -11.85 12.20
CA GLN A 400 -20.25 -11.41 13.55
C GLN A 400 -19.16 -10.56 14.20
N ASN A 401 -17.92 -11.07 14.20
CA ASN A 401 -16.76 -10.36 14.75
C ASN A 401 -16.42 -9.10 13.95
N HIS A 402 -16.58 -9.14 12.63
CA HIS A 402 -16.37 -7.99 11.76
C HIS A 402 -17.35 -6.86 12.07
N ARG A 403 -18.66 -7.16 12.15
CA ARG A 403 -19.71 -6.18 12.49
C ARG A 403 -19.56 -5.63 13.91
N LEU A 404 -19.12 -6.46 14.86
CA LEU A 404 -18.80 -6.01 16.23
C LEU A 404 -17.64 -5.02 16.25
N ARG A 405 -16.58 -5.28 15.46
CA ARG A 405 -15.42 -4.38 15.38
C ARG A 405 -15.74 -3.06 14.69
N PHE A 406 -16.60 -3.10 13.68
CA PHE A 406 -16.92 -1.95 12.83
C PHE A 406 -18.40 -1.57 12.93
N ALA A 407 -18.91 -1.38 14.15
CA ALA A 407 -20.31 -1.04 14.36
C ALA A 407 -20.71 0.25 13.62
N VAL A 408 -21.82 0.22 12.90
CA VAL A 408 -22.36 1.44 12.27
C VAL A 408 -23.03 2.26 13.36
N HIS A 409 -22.37 3.32 13.84
CA HIS A 409 -23.03 4.26 14.75
C HIS A 409 -24.11 5.03 13.99
N HIS A 410 -25.37 4.78 14.33
CA HIS A 410 -26.47 5.64 13.96
C HIS A 410 -26.36 6.94 14.76
N ALA A 411 -25.86 8.00 14.14
CA ALA A 411 -26.15 9.34 14.66
C ALA A 411 -27.61 9.64 14.30
N GLU A 412 -28.54 9.41 15.23
CA GLU A 412 -29.84 10.04 15.12
C GLU A 412 -29.63 11.56 15.24
N PRO A 413 -30.16 12.37 14.31
CA PRO A 413 -30.14 13.82 14.48
C PRO A 413 -31.02 14.13 15.69
N SER A 414 -30.39 14.53 16.80
CA SER A 414 -31.13 15.03 17.95
C SER A 414 -31.85 16.31 17.54
N ASN A 415 -33.18 16.21 17.43
CA ASN A 415 -34.08 17.37 17.48
C ASN A 415 -33.87 18.06 18.84
N GLN A 416 -32.96 19.02 18.90
CA GLN A 416 -33.05 20.11 19.85
C GLN A 416 -33.26 21.38 19.04
N GLY A 417 -34.49 21.86 19.16
CA GLY A 417 -35.03 22.96 18.40
C GLY A 417 -34.22 24.23 18.56
N GLU A 418 -34.29 25.00 17.48
CA GLU A 418 -34.09 26.44 17.45
C GLU A 418 -34.65 27.10 18.72
N ASN A 419 -33.76 27.78 19.44
CA ASN A 419 -34.03 29.02 20.16
C ASN A 419 -32.73 29.45 20.84
N VAL A 420 -32.06 30.49 20.33
CA VAL A 420 -31.81 31.73 21.09
C VAL A 420 -31.36 32.82 20.10
N ALA A 421 -32.24 33.82 20.03
CA ALA A 421 -32.12 35.23 19.67
C ALA A 421 -30.75 35.85 19.34
N THR A 422 -30.81 36.63 18.26
CA THR A 422 -29.98 37.76 17.86
C THR A 422 -30.01 38.93 18.85
N ALA A 423 -28.83 39.47 19.20
CA ALA A 423 -28.51 40.86 19.56
C ALA A 423 -26.97 40.96 19.57
N GLY A 424 -26.24 41.91 19.01
CA GLY A 424 -26.50 43.26 18.49
C GLY A 424 -25.32 44.14 18.93
N ALA A 425 -24.74 44.92 18.00
CA ALA A 425 -23.77 46.02 18.20
C ALA A 425 -22.33 45.67 18.62
N GLU A 426 -21.28 46.46 18.34
CA GLU A 426 -20.86 47.36 17.24
C GLU A 426 -19.45 47.88 17.65
N GLU A 427 -18.81 48.62 16.74
CA GLU A 427 -17.58 49.45 16.92
C GLU A 427 -16.20 48.76 16.98
N ALA A 428 -15.14 49.30 16.38
CA ALA A 428 -14.95 50.37 15.40
C ALA A 428 -13.44 50.46 15.03
N ALA A 429 -13.20 51.10 13.87
CA ALA A 429 -11.99 51.81 13.42
C ALA A 429 -10.83 50.98 12.82
N ALA A 430 -10.66 50.93 11.48
CA ALA A 430 -10.31 51.97 10.49
C ALA A 430 -8.82 52.34 10.53
N ALA A 431 -8.04 52.18 9.45
CA ALA A 431 -7.81 53.18 8.38
C ALA A 431 -6.63 52.63 7.50
N THR A 432 -6.43 52.81 6.18
CA THR A 432 -7.03 53.62 5.10
C THR A 432 -6.54 53.08 3.72
N LEU A 433 -7.39 53.24 2.70
CA LEU A 433 -7.27 52.88 1.27
C LEU A 433 -6.40 53.88 0.45
N LEU A 434 -5.93 53.56 -0.78
CA LEU A 434 -6.54 53.86 -2.11
C LEU A 434 -5.55 53.47 -3.28
N PRO A 435 -5.88 53.51 -4.60
CA PRO A 435 -6.30 52.33 -5.39
C PRO A 435 -5.58 52.16 -6.77
N MET A 436 -5.92 51.10 -7.54
CA MET A 436 -6.35 51.12 -8.97
C MET A 436 -5.99 49.84 -9.77
N ASP A 437 -7.07 49.22 -10.29
CA ASP A 437 -7.30 48.48 -11.54
C ASP A 437 -6.43 47.33 -12.07
N GLY A 438 -7.10 46.21 -12.37
CA GLY A 438 -6.67 45.19 -13.33
C GLY A 438 -7.18 43.76 -13.09
N VAL A 439 -8.33 43.43 -13.69
CA VAL A 439 -8.90 42.11 -14.07
C VAL A 439 -8.22 40.82 -13.53
N GLY A 440 -8.96 39.99 -12.78
CA GLY A 440 -8.52 38.63 -12.41
C GLY A 440 -9.62 37.75 -11.78
N ASP A 441 -9.95 36.68 -12.50
CA ASP A 441 -10.59 35.42 -12.11
C ASP A 441 -10.56 35.07 -10.61
N THR A 442 -11.72 34.75 -10.02
CA THR A 442 -11.80 34.16 -8.67
C THR A 442 -12.91 33.12 -8.53
N GLY A 443 -12.50 31.91 -8.17
CA GLY A 443 -13.35 30.88 -7.58
C GLY A 443 -12.61 29.82 -6.76
N ARG A 444 -11.32 30.01 -6.42
CA ARG A 444 -10.57 29.15 -5.49
C ARG A 444 -11.22 29.20 -4.10
N HIS A 445 -11.78 28.08 -3.64
CA HIS A 445 -12.26 27.94 -2.27
C HIS A 445 -11.55 26.81 -1.54
N GLY A 446 -10.65 27.21 -0.62
CA GLY A 446 -10.72 26.79 0.77
C GLY A 446 -10.37 25.35 1.14
N ARG A 447 -9.08 25.01 1.08
CA ARG A 447 -8.46 23.91 1.83
C ARG A 447 -8.81 24.02 3.34
N LEU A 448 -9.61 23.10 3.89
CA LEU A 448 -9.79 23.01 5.35
C LEU A 448 -8.43 22.68 5.98
N LYS A 449 -7.93 23.57 6.83
CA LYS A 449 -6.60 23.40 7.42
C LYS A 449 -6.69 22.24 8.41
N LYS A 450 -5.69 21.36 8.41
CA LYS A 450 -5.58 20.20 9.34
C LYS A 450 -5.92 20.52 10.81
N LYS A 451 -5.64 21.74 11.27
CA LYS A 451 -6.00 22.22 12.61
C LYS A 451 -7.51 22.28 12.86
N GLU A 452 -8.28 22.69 11.86
CA GLU A 452 -9.75 22.80 11.91
C GLU A 452 -10.40 21.40 11.89
N TYR A 453 -9.89 20.48 11.07
CA TYR A 453 -10.32 19.07 11.08
C TYR A 453 -10.03 18.38 12.43
N LEU A 454 -8.85 18.61 13.01
CA LEU A 454 -8.51 18.10 14.35
C LEU A 454 -9.36 18.75 15.46
N ALA A 455 -9.75 20.01 15.31
CA ALA A 455 -10.64 20.68 16.24
C ALA A 455 -12.07 20.12 16.16
N MET A 456 -12.56 19.82 14.96
CA MET A 456 -13.84 19.14 14.75
C MET A 456 -13.87 17.74 15.39
N LEU A 457 -12.77 16.98 15.28
CA LEU A 457 -12.63 15.68 15.94
C LEU A 457 -12.60 15.79 17.47
N LYS A 458 -11.96 16.83 18.02
CA LYS A 458 -11.97 17.10 19.47
C LYS A 458 -13.36 17.50 19.98
N LEU A 459 -14.13 18.25 19.20
CA LEU A 459 -15.50 18.64 19.57
C LEU A 459 -16.46 17.45 19.69
N LYS A 460 -16.23 16.39 18.91
CA LYS A 460 -17.04 15.17 18.90
C LYS A 460 -16.72 14.17 20.03
N GLY A 461 -15.69 14.40 20.85
CA GLY A 461 -15.12 13.38 21.74
C GLY A 461 -14.88 13.81 23.19
N ALA A 462 -15.75 14.63 23.79
CA ALA A 462 -15.61 15.01 25.20
C ALA A 462 -16.61 14.28 26.11
N LYS A 463 -16.17 13.19 26.74
CA LYS A 463 -16.52 12.82 28.11
C LYS A 463 -15.30 12.22 28.82
N ASP A 464 -15.04 12.74 30.01
CA ASP A 464 -13.77 12.76 30.75
C ASP A 464 -13.08 11.42 31.04
N SER A 465 -11.74 11.42 30.97
CA SER A 465 -10.89 11.05 32.11
C SER A 465 -9.48 11.65 31.96
N THR A 466 -8.96 12.16 33.07
CA THR A 466 -7.78 13.02 33.17
C THR A 466 -6.48 12.22 33.39
N LYS A 467 -5.38 12.73 32.83
CA LYS A 467 -3.95 12.40 33.02
C LYS A 467 -3.35 11.26 32.19
N CYS A 468 -2.74 11.59 31.04
CA CYS A 468 -1.28 11.51 30.82
C CYS A 468 -0.91 12.14 29.46
N GLY A 469 0.26 12.78 29.38
CA GLY A 469 0.65 13.72 28.31
C GLY A 469 0.78 13.09 26.92
N LEU A 470 0.01 13.61 25.97
CA LEU A 470 -0.05 13.20 24.56
C LEU A 470 0.50 14.30 23.65
N SER A 471 1.44 13.94 22.78
CA SER A 471 1.87 14.73 21.62
C SER A 471 1.26 14.14 20.34
N HIS A 472 0.67 14.99 19.47
CA HIS A 472 -0.30 14.59 18.44
C HIS A 472 0.06 15.04 17.00
N SER A 473 0.00 14.07 16.06
CA SER A 473 -0.33 14.12 14.60
C SER A 473 0.72 14.53 13.52
N CYS A 474 1.16 13.61 12.64
CA CYS A 474 0.44 13.10 11.43
C CYS A 474 1.31 12.18 10.54
N GLU A 475 0.59 11.30 9.84
CA GLU A 475 0.83 10.58 8.57
C GLU A 475 1.93 9.51 8.50
N GLU A 476 1.49 8.38 7.91
CA GLU A 476 2.16 7.10 7.64
C GLU A 476 2.65 6.33 8.88
N ASP A 477 1.68 5.78 9.61
CA ASP A 477 1.94 4.77 10.64
C ASP A 477 2.27 3.44 9.96
N VAL A 478 3.52 3.28 9.54
CA VAL A 478 4.07 1.99 9.18
C VAL A 478 4.46 1.23 10.45
N VAL A 479 4.18 -0.06 10.42
CA VAL A 479 4.09 -0.98 11.55
C VAL A 479 5.44 -1.18 12.22
N ARG A 480 5.55 -0.75 13.49
CA ARG A 480 6.47 -1.36 14.45
C ARG A 480 5.96 -2.77 14.76
N ALA A 481 6.66 -3.79 14.28
CA ALA A 481 6.49 -5.15 14.76
C ALA A 481 7.42 -5.38 15.96
N SER A 482 6.90 -5.21 17.17
CA SER A 482 7.49 -5.85 18.35
C SER A 482 6.33 -6.31 19.23
N GLY A 483 6.18 -7.62 19.38
CA GLY A 483 5.13 -8.23 20.17
C GLY A 483 5.22 -7.81 21.64
N THR A 484 4.07 -7.51 22.25
CA THR A 484 3.65 -7.97 23.58
C THR A 484 2.25 -7.41 23.89
N ASP A 485 1.36 -8.33 24.28
CA ASP A 485 0.11 -8.21 25.04
C ASP A 485 -0.97 -7.16 24.72
N GLY A 486 -2.14 -7.72 24.39
CA GLY A 486 -3.42 -7.52 25.08
C GLY A 486 -3.75 -6.18 25.74
N SER A 487 -4.93 -5.66 25.38
CA SER A 487 -5.71 -4.60 26.07
C SER A 487 -5.38 -3.13 25.73
N ASN A 488 -6.01 -2.60 24.67
CA ASN A 488 -7.04 -1.54 24.76
C ASN A 488 -7.35 -0.95 23.36
N VAL A 489 -8.63 -0.99 22.98
CA VAL A 489 -9.15 -0.56 21.67
C VAL A 489 -9.68 0.87 21.78
N ALA A 490 -8.98 1.83 21.16
CA ALA A 490 -9.53 3.06 20.57
C ALA A 490 -8.40 3.91 19.94
N GLY A 491 -8.00 3.53 18.73
CA GLY A 491 -7.04 4.27 17.90
C GLY A 491 -6.87 3.53 16.57
N ALA A 492 -6.74 4.24 15.46
CA ALA A 492 -6.61 3.61 14.14
C ALA A 492 -5.38 2.68 14.12
N CYS A 493 -5.62 1.36 14.12
CA CYS A 493 -4.59 0.34 14.17
C CYS A 493 -4.21 -0.06 12.74
N VAL A 494 -3.08 0.41 12.20
CA VAL A 494 -2.63 -0.02 10.86
C VAL A 494 -2.34 -1.52 10.80
N GLY A 495 -1.94 -2.14 11.92
CA GLY A 495 -1.88 -3.61 12.05
C GLY A 495 -3.23 -4.33 11.99
N SER A 496 -4.33 -3.59 11.85
CA SER A 496 -5.69 -4.13 11.70
C SER A 496 -6.28 -3.92 10.31
N SER A 497 -5.66 -3.10 9.47
CA SER A 497 -6.12 -2.85 8.11
C SER A 497 -5.73 -4.01 7.19
N ILE A 498 -6.56 -4.30 6.19
CA ILE A 498 -6.28 -5.32 5.17
C ILE A 498 -6.30 -4.62 3.83
N GLY A 499 -5.14 -4.57 3.16
CA GLY A 499 -5.00 -3.91 1.87
C GLY A 499 -4.17 -2.61 1.90
N GLY A 500 -4.00 -2.01 0.72
CA GLY A 500 -3.12 -0.86 0.50
C GLY A 500 -2.95 -0.53 -1.00
N THR A 501 -1.87 0.19 -1.34
CA THR A 501 -1.49 0.48 -2.73
C THR A 501 -0.81 -0.72 -3.37
N PHE A 502 -1.13 -0.99 -4.63
CA PHE A 502 -0.46 -1.97 -5.48
C PHE A 502 0.29 -1.27 -6.64
N PRO A 503 1.46 -1.79 -7.05
CA PRO A 503 2.06 -3.06 -6.64
C PRO A 503 2.70 -3.05 -5.24
N VAL A 504 2.84 -4.25 -4.69
CA VAL A 504 3.52 -4.55 -3.41
C VAL A 504 4.83 -5.28 -3.67
N GLY A 505 5.64 -5.47 -2.63
CA GLY A 505 6.89 -6.21 -2.65
C GLY A 505 8.09 -5.30 -2.38
N GLU A 506 8.27 -4.91 -1.12
CA GLU A 506 9.39 -4.08 -0.69
C GLU A 506 9.78 -4.32 0.77
N VAL A 507 11.08 -4.22 1.04
CA VAL A 507 11.68 -4.05 2.37
C VAL A 507 12.28 -2.65 2.47
N ILE A 508 11.90 -1.90 3.49
CA ILE A 508 12.38 -0.53 3.73
C ILE A 508 13.20 -0.50 5.02
N SER A 509 14.37 0.10 4.99
CA SER A 509 15.16 0.44 6.17
C SER A 509 15.90 1.76 5.93
N GLU A 510 16.78 2.15 6.85
CA GLU A 510 17.59 3.34 6.76
C GLU A 510 18.82 3.21 7.68
N SER A 511 19.92 3.90 7.37
CA SER A 511 21.05 3.98 8.32
C SER A 511 20.59 4.61 9.63
N PHE A 512 20.79 3.95 10.77
CA PHE A 512 20.45 4.51 12.08
C PHE A 512 21.27 5.79 12.35
N ASP A 513 22.58 5.75 12.08
CA ASP A 513 23.47 6.91 12.06
C ASP A 513 23.82 7.30 10.61
N LEU A 514 23.19 8.35 10.09
CA LEU A 514 23.45 8.83 8.72
C LEU A 514 24.92 9.24 8.51
N SER A 515 25.65 9.67 9.55
CA SER A 515 27.06 10.03 9.41
C SER A 515 27.98 8.84 9.10
N LYS A 516 27.46 7.62 9.27
CA LYS A 516 28.16 6.36 8.99
C LYS A 516 27.76 5.75 7.64
N LEU A 517 27.04 6.49 6.79
CA LEU A 517 26.75 6.13 5.41
C LEU A 517 27.81 6.75 4.49
N ASN A 518 28.64 5.93 3.84
CA ASN A 518 29.76 6.39 3.02
C ASN A 518 30.00 5.48 1.82
N GLY A 519 30.55 6.04 0.74
CA GLY A 519 31.00 5.30 -0.43
C GLY A 519 30.44 5.85 -1.72
N THR A 520 30.29 4.98 -2.70
CA THR A 520 29.82 5.33 -4.05
C THR A 520 28.76 4.35 -4.52
N CYS A 521 27.83 4.83 -5.34
CA CYS A 521 26.80 4.00 -5.95
C CYS A 521 26.41 4.51 -7.33
N ASP A 522 25.98 3.60 -8.20
CA ASP A 522 25.56 3.92 -9.56
C ASP A 522 24.04 3.98 -9.66
N VAL A 523 23.51 5.12 -10.11
CA VAL A 523 22.10 5.36 -10.36
C VAL A 523 21.78 5.07 -11.82
N PHE A 524 20.95 4.06 -12.10
CA PHE A 524 20.52 3.75 -13.48
C PHE A 524 19.17 4.37 -13.86
N ALA A 525 18.36 4.75 -12.87
CA ALA A 525 17.09 5.44 -13.10
C ALA A 525 16.77 6.40 -11.96
N TYR A 526 15.98 7.42 -12.26
CA TYR A 526 15.56 8.46 -11.32
C TYR A 526 14.24 9.10 -11.79
N PRO A 527 13.45 9.74 -10.92
CA PRO A 527 12.26 10.48 -11.32
C PRO A 527 12.66 11.74 -12.07
N SER A 528 12.07 11.98 -13.24
CA SER A 528 12.14 13.25 -13.94
C SER A 528 11.53 14.38 -13.10
N LEU A 529 11.67 15.63 -13.56
CA LEU A 529 10.94 16.78 -13.02
C LEU A 529 9.41 16.62 -13.13
N SER A 530 8.93 15.81 -14.08
CA SER A 530 7.52 15.41 -14.21
C SER A 530 7.13 14.20 -13.36
N LYS A 531 8.07 13.65 -12.56
CA LYS A 531 7.92 12.47 -11.70
C LYS A 531 7.66 11.16 -12.46
N ALA A 532 8.07 11.10 -13.72
CA ALA A 532 8.12 9.85 -14.47
C ALA A 532 9.46 9.17 -14.21
N VAL A 533 9.52 7.84 -14.22
CA VAL A 533 10.79 7.12 -14.20
C VAL A 533 11.57 7.41 -15.48
N THR A 534 12.79 7.94 -15.33
CA THR A 534 13.74 8.24 -16.41
C THR A 534 15.02 7.43 -16.23
N MET A 535 15.57 6.91 -17.33
CA MET A 535 16.83 6.18 -17.31
C MET A 535 18.03 7.14 -17.36
N ALA A 536 19.06 6.88 -16.56
CA ALA A 536 20.35 7.52 -16.68
C ALA A 536 21.09 6.96 -17.91
N GLN A 537 21.15 7.77 -18.98
CA GLN A 537 21.73 7.41 -20.27
C GLN A 537 22.96 8.29 -20.58
N PRO A 538 23.97 7.75 -21.28
CA PRO A 538 24.05 6.41 -21.89
C PRO A 538 24.43 5.28 -20.92
N LYS A 539 24.82 5.62 -19.68
CA LYS A 539 25.19 4.66 -18.64
C LYS A 539 24.78 5.20 -17.25
N PRO A 540 24.73 4.35 -16.21
CA PRO A 540 24.44 4.79 -14.85
C PRO A 540 25.38 5.91 -14.38
N ALA A 541 24.82 6.85 -13.62
CA ALA A 541 25.55 7.98 -13.04
C ALA A 541 26.08 7.60 -11.64
N THR A 542 27.35 7.87 -11.35
CA THR A 542 27.93 7.54 -10.04
C THR A 542 27.74 8.69 -9.06
N LEU A 543 27.13 8.42 -7.91
CA LEU A 543 27.08 9.34 -6.77
C LEU A 543 28.21 9.02 -5.78
N THR A 544 28.83 10.06 -5.23
CA THR A 544 29.73 9.95 -4.07
C THR A 544 29.02 10.45 -2.83
N ILE A 545 28.97 9.61 -1.80
CA ILE A 545 28.26 9.86 -0.55
C ILE A 545 29.27 9.87 0.61
N VAL A 546 29.27 10.95 1.37
CA VAL A 546 30.13 11.12 2.56
C VAL A 546 29.26 11.57 3.72
N LYS A 547 29.31 10.82 4.83
CA LYS A 547 28.53 11.06 6.04
C LYS A 547 27.02 11.25 5.76
N GLY A 548 26.50 10.41 4.86
CA GLY A 548 25.10 10.40 4.48
C GLY A 548 24.66 11.55 3.57
N VAL A 549 25.60 12.32 3.00
CA VAL A 549 25.31 13.43 2.08
C VAL A 549 25.91 13.13 0.72
N VAL A 550 25.15 13.36 -0.36
CA VAL A 550 25.68 13.35 -1.72
C VAL A 550 26.63 14.53 -1.88
N THR A 551 27.92 14.26 -2.00
CA THR A 551 28.97 15.28 -2.15
C THR A 551 29.35 15.53 -3.60
N ASP A 552 29.31 14.50 -4.43
CA ASP A 552 29.70 14.58 -5.84
C ASP A 552 28.84 13.67 -6.71
N ILE A 553 28.76 13.99 -7.99
CA ILE A 553 28.09 13.21 -9.04
C ILE A 553 29.01 13.16 -10.26
N SER A 554 29.05 12.02 -10.95
CA SER A 554 29.93 11.84 -12.10
C SER A 554 29.72 12.92 -13.17
N PRO A 555 30.79 13.38 -13.85
CA PRO A 555 30.71 14.50 -14.79
C PRO A 555 29.90 14.21 -16.05
N ASP A 556 29.60 12.94 -16.29
CA ASP A 556 28.79 12.42 -17.39
C ASP A 556 27.35 12.08 -16.97
N ALA A 557 26.93 12.48 -15.76
CA ALA A 557 25.56 12.32 -15.32
C ALA A 557 24.59 13.18 -16.15
N PRO A 558 23.32 12.74 -16.33
CA PRO A 558 22.31 13.55 -17.00
C PRO A 558 22.08 14.89 -16.30
N ASP A 559 21.96 15.96 -17.08
CA ASP A 559 21.74 17.33 -16.57
C ASP A 559 20.53 17.42 -15.63
N GLU A 560 19.45 16.71 -15.94
CA GLU A 560 18.23 16.68 -15.11
C GLU A 560 18.47 16.06 -13.73
N LEU A 561 19.31 15.02 -13.63
CA LEU A 561 19.68 14.40 -12.35
C LEU A 561 20.54 15.37 -11.51
N VAL A 562 21.45 16.09 -12.15
CA VAL A 562 22.24 17.14 -11.50
C VAL A 562 21.32 18.25 -10.98
N GLU A 563 20.36 18.70 -11.80
CA GLU A 563 19.37 19.72 -11.44
C GLU A 563 18.53 19.30 -10.23
N LEU A 564 18.08 18.05 -10.16
CA LEU A 564 17.34 17.52 -9.01
C LEU A 564 18.14 17.60 -7.71
N ILE A 565 19.41 17.17 -7.73
CA ILE A 565 20.28 17.21 -6.57
C ILE A 565 20.55 18.66 -6.15
N GLU A 566 20.77 19.56 -7.10
CA GLU A 566 20.97 20.98 -6.80
C GLU A 566 19.71 21.65 -6.24
N LEU A 567 18.52 21.27 -6.72
CA LEU A 567 17.26 21.74 -6.16
C LEU A 567 17.11 21.36 -4.69
N VAL A 568 17.51 20.14 -4.32
CA VAL A 568 17.54 19.69 -2.92
C VAL A 568 18.55 20.50 -2.12
N ARG A 569 19.79 20.66 -2.62
CA ARG A 569 20.85 21.42 -1.95
C ARG A 569 20.45 22.88 -1.71
N GLN A 570 19.87 23.54 -2.71
CA GLN A 570 19.42 24.94 -2.60
C GLN A 570 18.30 25.11 -1.57
N THR A 571 17.44 24.11 -1.40
CA THR A 571 16.28 24.21 -0.50
C THR A 571 16.60 23.73 0.92
N GLU A 572 17.42 22.69 1.06
CA GLU A 572 17.64 21.98 2.34
C GLU A 572 19.08 22.10 2.86
N GLY A 573 19.96 22.76 2.11
CA GLY A 573 21.38 22.97 2.43
C GLY A 573 22.26 21.76 2.11
N SER A 574 21.78 20.53 2.32
CA SER A 574 22.50 19.30 1.99
C SER A 574 21.54 18.26 1.43
N CYS A 575 21.96 17.57 0.38
CA CYS A 575 21.25 16.44 -0.19
C CYS A 575 21.59 15.18 0.60
N TYR A 576 20.81 14.91 1.64
CA TYR A 576 20.97 13.69 2.42
C TYR A 576 20.49 12.48 1.65
N VAL A 577 21.16 11.36 1.85
CA VAL A 577 20.68 10.03 1.47
C VAL A 577 20.00 9.44 2.69
N ARG A 578 18.73 9.11 2.53
CA ARG A 578 17.87 8.63 3.59
C ARG A 578 17.57 7.15 3.37
N GLU A 579 16.33 6.82 3.02
CA GLU A 579 15.80 5.47 2.90
C GLU A 579 16.68 4.52 2.08
N LEU A 580 16.75 3.26 2.53
CA LEU A 580 17.17 2.10 1.74
C LEU A 580 15.92 1.29 1.43
N GLY A 581 15.50 1.30 0.17
CA GLY A 581 14.44 0.45 -0.33
C GLY A 581 14.99 -0.76 -1.09
N ILE A 582 14.48 -1.94 -0.76
CA ILE A 582 14.79 -3.20 -1.45
C ILE A 582 13.49 -3.67 -2.08
N GLY A 583 13.32 -3.41 -3.37
CA GLY A 583 12.18 -3.92 -4.11
C GLY A 583 12.32 -5.42 -4.35
N LEU A 584 11.18 -6.11 -4.34
CA LEU A 584 11.13 -7.57 -4.35
C LEU A 584 10.56 -8.10 -5.67
N SER A 585 9.74 -7.34 -6.40
CA SER A 585 9.04 -7.83 -7.59
C SER A 585 10.00 -8.14 -8.74
N PRO A 586 10.09 -9.40 -9.22
CA PRO A 586 10.96 -9.77 -10.33
C PRO A 586 10.42 -9.28 -11.68
N TYR A 587 9.18 -8.77 -11.69
CA TYR A 587 8.47 -8.33 -12.90
C TYR A 587 8.82 -6.91 -13.34
N LEU A 588 9.50 -6.14 -12.49
CA LEU A 588 10.00 -4.80 -12.81
C LEU A 588 11.51 -4.76 -12.69
N GLY A 589 12.13 -3.89 -13.47
CA GLY A 589 13.59 -3.70 -13.48
C GLY A 589 14.03 -2.92 -14.72
N ARG A 590 15.34 -2.88 -14.97
CA ARG A 590 15.94 -2.11 -16.07
C ARG A 590 15.35 -2.41 -17.45
N ASP A 591 15.01 -3.67 -17.72
CA ASP A 591 14.41 -4.09 -19.00
C ASP A 591 12.87 -4.18 -18.95
N ARG A 592 12.27 -3.85 -17.80
CA ARG A 592 10.82 -3.94 -17.53
C ARG A 592 10.38 -2.72 -16.73
N VAL A 593 10.54 -1.57 -17.35
CA VAL A 593 10.28 -0.27 -16.74
C VAL A 593 8.78 0.03 -16.77
N VAL A 594 8.31 0.71 -15.72
CA VAL A 594 7.03 1.42 -15.70
C VAL A 594 7.31 2.86 -15.31
N SER A 595 6.51 3.79 -15.85
CA SER A 595 6.73 5.23 -15.72
C SER A 595 6.35 5.77 -14.34
N ASP A 596 5.50 5.07 -13.59
CA ASP A 596 5.17 5.44 -12.21
C ASP A 596 6.28 5.04 -11.24
N VAL A 597 6.79 6.02 -10.49
CA VAL A 597 7.91 5.85 -9.56
C VAL A 597 7.53 4.90 -8.42
N THR A 598 6.34 5.07 -7.84
CA THR A 598 5.89 4.26 -6.71
C THR A 598 5.67 2.80 -7.08
N ALA A 599 5.22 2.54 -8.31
CA ALA A 599 5.17 1.18 -8.84
C ALA A 599 6.60 0.63 -9.08
N PHE A 600 7.49 1.45 -9.62
CA PHE A 600 8.86 1.04 -9.96
C PHE A 600 9.75 0.79 -8.74
N GLU A 601 9.49 1.41 -7.57
CA GLU A 601 10.10 1.06 -6.27
C GLU A 601 10.02 -0.45 -5.95
N ARG A 602 9.03 -1.16 -6.50
CA ARG A 602 8.90 -2.62 -6.28
C ARG A 602 9.86 -3.44 -7.12
N GLN A 603 10.63 -2.87 -8.04
CA GLN A 603 11.59 -3.58 -8.89
C GLN A 603 12.61 -4.39 -8.07
N PHE A 604 12.92 -5.61 -8.52
CA PHE A 604 13.87 -6.46 -7.81
C PHE A 604 15.28 -5.87 -7.88
N GLY A 605 15.65 -5.12 -6.84
CA GLY A 605 16.84 -4.28 -6.80
C GLY A 605 16.80 -3.30 -5.63
N VAL A 606 17.58 -2.23 -5.73
CA VAL A 606 17.72 -1.23 -4.66
C VAL A 606 17.36 0.16 -5.14
N HIS A 607 16.65 0.93 -4.32
CA HIS A 607 16.52 2.38 -4.45
C HIS A 607 16.91 3.09 -3.15
N LEU A 608 17.25 4.36 -3.29
CA LEU A 608 17.60 5.26 -2.20
C LEU A 608 16.76 6.53 -2.28
N SER A 609 16.35 7.10 -1.15
CA SER A 609 15.72 8.43 -1.17
C SER A 609 16.72 9.56 -0.94
N LEU A 610 16.59 10.62 -1.74
CA LEU A 610 17.36 11.85 -1.64
C LEU A 610 16.52 12.97 -1.02
N GLY A 611 17.14 13.74 -0.12
CA GLY A 611 16.51 14.82 0.65
C GLY A 611 16.36 14.48 2.13
N GLN A 612 15.93 15.43 2.95
CA GLN A 612 15.80 15.26 4.40
C GLN A 612 14.45 14.70 4.82
N ARG A 613 13.43 14.78 3.95
CA ARG A 613 12.07 14.33 4.29
C ARG A 613 12.01 12.82 4.29
N HIS A 614 11.49 12.27 5.38
CA HIS A 614 11.19 10.85 5.48
C HIS A 614 9.89 10.66 6.29
N PRO A 615 8.89 9.96 5.76
CA PRO A 615 7.62 9.79 6.49
C PRO A 615 7.74 8.83 7.67
N LEU A 616 8.51 7.74 7.51
CA LEU A 616 8.59 6.62 8.45
C LEU A 616 9.62 6.81 9.57
N PHE A 617 10.88 7.07 9.22
CA PHE A 617 11.97 7.10 10.19
C PHE A 617 12.30 8.52 10.68
N VAL A 618 12.37 8.65 12.01
CA VAL A 618 12.79 9.87 12.71
C VAL A 618 14.15 9.61 13.34
N LYS A 619 15.13 10.45 13.06
CA LYS A 619 16.49 10.25 13.55
C LYS A 619 16.61 10.60 15.02
N GLN A 620 17.31 9.73 15.75
CA GLN A 620 17.52 9.81 17.19
C GLN A 620 18.99 10.07 17.49
N SER A 621 19.28 10.64 18.65
CA SER A 621 20.66 10.89 19.10
C SER A 621 21.34 9.67 19.72
N SER A 622 20.61 8.57 19.97
CA SER A 622 21.16 7.35 20.56
C SER A 622 20.26 6.14 20.33
N LYS A 623 20.83 4.95 20.08
CA LYS A 623 20.14 3.67 20.24
C LYS A 623 20.18 3.28 21.71
N ARG A 624 19.06 2.80 22.24
CA ARG A 624 18.94 2.39 23.65
C ARG A 624 18.50 0.93 23.75
N ASN A 625 18.96 0.27 24.81
CA ASN A 625 18.47 -1.05 25.20
C ASN A 625 17.08 -0.96 25.84
N ALA A 626 16.43 -2.10 26.03
CA ALA A 626 15.11 -2.19 26.66
C ALA A 626 15.07 -1.60 28.08
N ASP A 627 16.20 -1.66 28.81
CA ASP A 627 16.36 -1.07 30.16
C ASP A 627 16.58 0.46 30.15
N GLY A 628 16.62 1.09 28.97
CA GLY A 628 16.83 2.52 28.78
C GLY A 628 18.30 2.94 28.76
N SER A 629 19.26 2.03 28.98
CA SER A 629 20.69 2.31 28.84
C SER A 629 21.05 2.69 27.40
N VAL A 630 21.99 3.62 27.23
CA VAL A 630 22.48 4.00 25.91
C VAL A 630 23.38 2.90 25.37
N ALA A 631 22.96 2.28 24.27
CA ALA A 631 23.73 1.24 23.59
C ALA A 631 24.72 1.83 22.59
N VAL A 632 24.27 2.83 21.81
CA VAL A 632 25.08 3.50 20.77
C VAL A 632 24.75 4.99 20.78
N SER A 633 25.77 5.84 20.82
CA SER A 633 25.64 7.29 20.58
C SER A 633 25.77 7.58 19.08
N VAL A 634 24.94 8.48 18.57
CA VAL A 634 24.88 8.82 17.13
C VAL A 634 25.64 10.12 16.89
N ASP A 635 26.53 10.12 15.91
CA ASP A 635 27.28 11.32 15.48
C ASP A 635 26.50 12.15 14.44
N GLY A 636 25.60 11.50 13.70
CA GLY A 636 24.80 12.08 12.62
C GLY A 636 23.68 13.04 13.07
N PRO A 637 23.00 13.66 12.09
CA PRO A 637 21.99 14.68 12.35
C PRO A 637 20.71 14.09 12.98
N VAL A 638 20.10 14.86 13.89
CA VAL A 638 18.77 14.58 14.45
C VAL A 638 17.70 15.24 13.59
N LEU A 639 17.19 14.50 12.61
CA LEU A 639 16.11 14.89 11.71
C LEU A 639 14.73 14.47 12.23
N LYS A 640 13.85 15.46 12.43
CA LYS A 640 12.43 15.24 12.83
C LYS A 640 11.59 14.81 11.63
N ARG A 641 10.39 14.26 11.86
CA ARG A 641 9.45 13.80 10.79
C ARG A 641 9.15 14.85 9.69
N ARG A 642 9.16 16.15 10.03
CA ARG A 642 8.92 17.24 9.07
C ARG A 642 10.20 17.97 8.65
N ALA A 643 11.37 17.39 8.91
CA ALA A 643 12.61 17.90 8.34
C ALA A 643 12.58 17.69 6.83
N GLY A 644 13.08 18.66 6.06
CA GLY A 644 13.06 18.59 4.60
C GLY A 644 11.70 18.81 3.95
N LYS A 645 11.76 18.98 2.63
CA LYS A 645 10.67 19.11 1.66
C LYS A 645 10.69 17.95 0.66
N TYR A 646 11.89 17.47 0.29
CA TYR A 646 12.11 16.48 -0.75
C TYR A 646 12.36 15.09 -0.19
N HIS A 647 11.79 14.13 -0.91
CA HIS A 647 11.99 12.70 -0.81
C HIS A 647 11.94 12.21 -2.25
N ILE A 648 13.11 11.91 -2.83
CA ILE A 648 13.28 11.62 -4.26
C ILE A 648 13.97 10.27 -4.39
N ASP A 649 13.24 9.27 -4.85
CA ASP A 649 13.75 7.90 -4.94
C ASP A 649 14.55 7.68 -6.22
N VAL A 650 15.84 7.36 -6.08
CA VAL A 650 16.75 7.02 -7.18
C VAL A 650 17.08 5.53 -7.15
N PHE A 651 17.22 4.91 -8.31
CA PHE A 651 17.33 3.46 -8.46
C PHE A 651 18.77 3.06 -8.79
N LEU A 652 19.33 2.14 -8.00
CA LEU A 652 20.72 1.73 -8.10
C LEU A 652 20.93 0.53 -9.01
N ASP A 653 22.04 0.54 -9.77
CA ASP A 653 22.51 -0.61 -10.56
C ASP A 653 23.21 -1.62 -9.63
N ALA A 654 22.48 -2.07 -8.61
CA ALA A 654 22.98 -2.94 -7.56
C ALA A 654 23.12 -4.38 -8.07
N ALA A 655 24.29 -4.96 -7.91
CA ALA A 655 24.50 -6.39 -8.15
C ALA A 655 24.18 -7.20 -6.89
N ARG A 656 24.65 -6.74 -5.72
CA ARG A 656 24.52 -7.47 -4.45
C ARG A 656 24.32 -6.56 -3.26
N LEU A 657 23.61 -7.06 -2.26
CA LEU A 657 23.63 -6.55 -0.89
C LEU A 657 24.31 -7.59 0.00
N GLU A 658 25.31 -7.18 0.78
CA GLU A 658 26.02 -8.05 1.72
C GLU A 658 25.97 -7.47 3.14
N MET A 659 25.78 -8.33 4.15
CA MET A 659 25.87 -7.94 5.56
C MET A 659 26.34 -9.14 6.40
N GLY A 660 27.56 -9.09 6.93
CA GLY A 660 28.19 -10.26 7.56
C GLY A 660 28.28 -11.44 6.59
N ASP A 661 27.72 -12.58 6.97
CA ASP A 661 27.64 -13.78 6.11
C ASP A 661 26.41 -13.80 5.19
N PHE A 662 25.45 -12.90 5.37
CA PHE A 662 24.22 -12.82 4.58
C PHE A 662 24.44 -12.06 3.26
N THR A 663 23.82 -12.53 2.18
CA THR A 663 23.87 -11.87 0.87
C THR A 663 22.56 -12.03 0.10
N VAL A 664 22.12 -10.94 -0.54
CA VAL A 664 21.09 -10.91 -1.59
C VAL A 664 21.77 -10.63 -2.92
N ASP A 665 21.51 -11.45 -3.94
CA ASP A 665 22.04 -11.28 -5.29
C ASP A 665 20.94 -10.82 -6.27
N PHE A 666 20.97 -9.54 -6.62
CA PHE A 666 19.97 -8.91 -7.49
C PHE A 666 20.11 -9.36 -8.97
N THR A 667 21.24 -9.96 -9.34
CA THR A 667 21.43 -10.56 -10.68
C THR A 667 20.71 -11.90 -10.83
N LYS A 668 20.16 -12.45 -9.74
CA LYS A 668 19.48 -13.75 -9.66
C LYS A 668 17.96 -13.64 -9.57
N GLY A 669 17.40 -12.64 -10.24
CA GLY A 669 15.96 -12.45 -10.41
C GLY A 669 15.26 -13.58 -11.18
N LEU A 670 14.26 -13.20 -11.98
CA LEU A 670 13.36 -14.10 -12.72
C LEU A 670 14.08 -15.33 -13.32
N VAL A 671 13.67 -16.54 -12.95
CA VAL A 671 14.22 -17.80 -13.50
C VAL A 671 14.12 -17.78 -15.03
N GLY A 672 15.24 -17.99 -15.72
CA GLY A 672 15.30 -17.99 -17.20
C GLY A 672 15.49 -16.61 -17.84
N SER A 673 15.47 -15.52 -17.07
CA SER A 673 16.00 -14.23 -17.50
C SER A 673 17.52 -14.26 -17.35
N SER A 674 18.24 -15.00 -18.20
CA SER A 674 19.69 -14.82 -18.27
C SER A 674 19.95 -13.39 -18.72
N ALA A 675 20.29 -12.51 -17.78
CA ALA A 675 21.08 -11.35 -18.08
C ALA A 675 22.37 -11.89 -18.72
N ALA A 676 22.49 -11.79 -20.03
CA ALA A 676 23.80 -11.86 -20.64
C ALA A 676 24.63 -10.77 -19.97
N PRO A 677 25.79 -11.07 -19.37
CA PRO A 677 26.69 -10.01 -19.00
C PRO A 677 27.00 -9.26 -20.31
N ALA A 678 26.67 -7.97 -20.36
CA ALA A 678 27.15 -7.09 -21.41
C ALA A 678 28.68 -7.03 -21.30
N ALA A 679 29.35 -8.02 -21.88
CA ALA A 679 30.75 -7.99 -22.16
C ALA A 679 30.94 -6.98 -23.29
N PHE A 680 31.12 -5.71 -22.93
CA PHE A 680 31.80 -4.77 -23.82
C PHE A 680 33.29 -5.17 -23.84
N ALA A 681 33.62 -6.04 -24.80
CA ALA A 681 34.98 -6.24 -25.28
C ALA A 681 34.99 -5.90 -26.77
N GLY A 682 35.70 -4.81 -27.12
CA GLY A 682 35.85 -4.29 -28.47
C GLY A 682 36.07 -2.79 -28.47
#